data_AF-A0A954MYP5-F1
#
_entry.id   AF-A0A954MYP5-F1
#
_cell.length_a   1.000
_cell.length_b   1.000
_cell.length_c   1.000
_cell.angle_alpha   90.00
_cell.angle_beta   90.00
_cell.angle_gamma   90.00
#
_symmetry.space_group_name_H-M   'P 1'
#
loop_
_entity.id
_entity.type
_entity.pdbx_description
1 polymer ?
#
loop_
_entity_poly.entity_id
_entity_poly.type
_entity_poly.pdbx_seq_one_letter_code
_entity_poly.pdbx_strand_id
1 'polypeptide(L)'
;MTSASRFFRLLASLSLIVAAGLFSTPLPAAGTIEYPATDGPGARKHIVFVTGDEEYRSEEGLPMLAQILARRHGFRCTVLFSLDDDGTINPNKSESLSGAEALDSADAIVMLIRFRKWPAEVMQKFDNACKRGISLIGLRTSTHAFQLPESNPFAAAFNPFGKQVLGEQWVSHWGKHKVEATKGIFEPANKDNPILKGIADGAIFGDTDVYEAYPPADATILLRGQVLTGMNPNDPPADYKKTRATDKQEQGVNDPMMAVAWTREHDWGNGKKSKAFCTTMGAATDLLNAPLRRLVVNAVYWGLDLDIPAEANVDYVSDFNPTPYGFNGYRKGVRPTDLALSVLSLVESDDARLAHAAPPAERADLPPSKLPLEFQKRERVALVGNSLAERFTLFGHFETLLHQQYAEQELIVRNFARPADEVANRQRSNDYTVIDDPLAAFGPDTLLCFFGYNESFAGPAGVEAFKANYEKFLDEMNATYPRGRDRKPLRFVLISPIPFEKDGPGNTQPIKFQLPDGTTENANLGLYADATAAIARKRGLAFIDIFGPLKKIFEAETGLQYTINGAHHNDAGDREIALALVSALTGKSTDDLASQLQPNDRLNHLLTAVNDKAWVHLQDYRMLNGWYVYGGRRTWDLETFP
;
A
#
# COMPACT_ATOMS: atom_id res chain seq x y z
N MET A 1 -74.05 -19.45 -39.84
CA MET A 1 -74.18 -18.12 -39.22
C MET A 1 -73.25 -18.12 -38.00
N THR A 2 -71.92 -17.92 -38.06
CA THR A 2 -71.08 -16.89 -38.75
C THR A 2 -71.67 -15.49 -38.50
N SER A 3 -71.01 -14.46 -37.96
CA SER A 3 -69.61 -13.97 -37.93
C SER A 3 -69.58 -12.79 -36.90
N ALA A 4 -68.72 -12.78 -35.87
CA ALA A 4 -67.37 -12.17 -35.77
C ALA A 4 -67.27 -10.67 -35.39
N SER A 5 -66.26 -10.42 -34.55
CA SER A 5 -65.54 -9.16 -34.27
C SER A 5 -66.02 -8.28 -33.11
N ARG A 6 -65.23 -8.31 -32.02
CA ARG A 6 -64.43 -7.21 -31.46
C ARG A 6 -64.33 -7.39 -29.94
N PHE A 7 -63.18 -7.90 -29.49
CA PHE A 7 -62.37 -7.38 -28.38
C PHE A 7 -61.22 -8.37 -28.13
N PHE A 8 -60.28 -8.40 -29.08
CA PHE A 8 -58.95 -8.99 -28.93
C PHE A 8 -57.98 -7.99 -29.58
N ARG A 9 -57.36 -7.14 -28.77
CA ARG A 9 -56.21 -6.30 -29.17
C ARG A 9 -55.39 -5.99 -27.93
N LEU A 10 -54.41 -6.83 -27.65
CA LEU A 10 -53.02 -6.51 -27.29
C LEU A 10 -52.41 -7.78 -26.69
N LEU A 11 -51.87 -8.68 -27.51
CA LEU A 11 -50.97 -9.78 -27.12
C LEU A 11 -50.55 -10.51 -28.40
N ALA A 12 -49.66 -9.88 -29.18
CA ALA A 12 -48.83 -10.51 -30.20
C ALA A 12 -47.96 -9.43 -30.85
N SER A 13 -46.84 -9.10 -30.21
CA SER A 13 -45.76 -8.34 -30.84
C SER A 13 -44.46 -8.99 -30.39
N LEU A 14 -43.99 -9.89 -31.25
CA LEU A 14 -42.61 -10.34 -31.41
C LEU A 14 -41.74 -10.31 -30.14
N SER A 15 -41.59 -11.49 -29.54
CA SER A 15 -40.34 -11.90 -28.93
C SER A 15 -39.24 -11.90 -29.99
N LEU A 16 -38.69 -10.72 -30.30
CA LEU A 16 -37.37 -10.61 -30.86
C LEU A 16 -36.42 -10.60 -29.67
N ILE A 17 -35.93 -11.79 -29.31
CA ILE A 17 -34.74 -11.92 -28.47
C ILE A 17 -33.62 -11.25 -29.25
N VAL A 18 -33.36 -9.97 -28.96
CA VAL A 18 -32.06 -9.38 -29.21
C VAL A 18 -31.15 -10.06 -28.20
N ALA A 19 -30.61 -11.21 -28.59
CA ALA A 19 -29.34 -11.67 -28.07
C ALA A 19 -28.32 -10.60 -28.47
N ALA A 20 -28.25 -9.52 -27.68
CA ALA A 20 -27.06 -8.71 -27.61
C ALA A 20 -26.02 -9.65 -27.03
N GLY A 21 -25.35 -10.37 -27.92
CA GLY A 21 -24.13 -11.06 -27.57
C GLY A 21 -23.24 -10.02 -26.91
N LEU A 22 -23.07 -10.17 -25.59
CA LEU A 22 -21.84 -9.76 -24.93
C LEU A 22 -20.75 -10.62 -25.56
N PHE A 23 -20.36 -10.26 -26.79
CA PHE A 23 -18.99 -10.43 -27.20
C PHE A 23 -18.23 -9.52 -26.25
N SER A 24 -17.75 -10.10 -25.15
CA SER A 24 -16.55 -9.63 -24.51
C SER A 24 -15.47 -9.64 -25.60
N THR A 25 -15.39 -8.54 -26.35
CA THR A 25 -14.14 -8.19 -26.99
C THR A 25 -13.12 -8.17 -25.85
N PRO A 26 -12.08 -9.01 -25.88
CA PRO A 26 -11.02 -8.85 -24.92
C PRO A 26 -10.56 -7.40 -25.07
N LEU A 27 -10.64 -6.62 -23.99
CA LEU A 27 -9.94 -5.35 -23.92
C LEU A 27 -8.51 -5.66 -24.39
N PRO A 28 -7.96 -4.95 -25.40
CA PRO A 28 -6.57 -5.14 -25.77
C PRO A 28 -5.76 -4.99 -24.49
N ALA A 29 -4.96 -6.00 -24.15
CA ALA A 29 -4.11 -5.96 -22.98
C ALA A 29 -3.33 -4.64 -23.01
N ALA A 30 -3.46 -3.83 -21.97
CA ALA A 30 -2.86 -2.50 -21.94
C ALA A 30 -1.35 -2.62 -22.20
N GLY A 31 -0.86 -2.01 -23.28
CA GLY A 31 0.55 -2.06 -23.66
C GLY A 31 1.43 -1.18 -22.78
N THR A 32 0.84 -0.43 -21.86
CA THR A 32 1.49 0.53 -20.95
C THR A 32 1.04 0.28 -19.51
N ILE A 33 1.77 0.88 -18.57
CA ILE A 33 1.29 1.08 -17.20
C ILE A 33 0.98 2.55 -17.03
N GLU A 34 -0.17 2.87 -16.44
CA GLU A 34 -0.58 4.25 -16.16
C GLU A 34 -0.94 4.41 -14.68
N TYR A 35 -0.34 5.44 -14.07
CA TYR A 35 -0.67 5.89 -12.73
C TYR A 35 -1.23 7.31 -12.82
N PRO A 36 -2.49 7.54 -12.43
CA PRO A 36 -3.04 8.88 -12.40
C PRO A 36 -2.31 9.73 -11.35
N ALA A 37 -2.29 11.05 -11.60
CA ALA A 37 -1.82 12.00 -10.61
C ALA A 37 -2.62 11.87 -9.31
N THR A 38 -1.95 12.12 -8.19
CA THR A 38 -2.56 12.22 -6.86
C THR A 38 -2.17 13.56 -6.24
N ASP A 39 -2.78 13.93 -5.11
CA ASP A 39 -2.49 15.20 -4.47
C ASP A 39 -1.00 15.31 -4.08
N GLY A 40 -0.40 16.48 -4.33
CA GLY A 40 0.99 16.72 -4.03
C GLY A 40 1.70 17.65 -5.04
N PRO A 41 3.00 17.90 -4.84
CA PRO A 41 3.78 18.80 -5.70
C PRO A 41 3.86 18.31 -7.16
N GLY A 42 3.68 17.00 -7.41
CA GLY A 42 3.67 16.40 -8.74
C GLY A 42 2.32 16.38 -9.45
N ALA A 43 1.21 16.73 -8.80
CA ALA A 43 -0.17 16.48 -9.26
C ALA A 43 -0.52 16.99 -10.68
N ARG A 44 0.22 18.00 -11.16
CA ARG A 44 -0.02 18.63 -12.47
C ARG A 44 1.04 18.29 -13.52
N LYS A 45 1.94 17.37 -13.21
CA LYS A 45 3.07 17.02 -14.07
C LYS A 45 2.98 15.58 -14.50
N HIS A 46 3.24 15.34 -15.79
CA HIS A 46 3.28 14.03 -16.39
C HIS A 46 4.70 13.58 -16.67
N ILE A 47 5.09 12.47 -16.05
CA ILE A 47 6.38 11.81 -16.28
C ILE A 47 6.16 10.58 -17.13
N VAL A 48 6.86 10.50 -18.26
CA VAL A 48 6.87 9.29 -19.10
C VAL A 48 8.16 8.52 -18.87
N PHE A 49 8.03 7.25 -18.51
CA PHE A 49 9.13 6.32 -18.34
C PHE A 49 9.27 5.47 -19.59
N VAL A 50 10.48 5.40 -20.14
CA VAL A 50 10.76 4.68 -21.39
C VAL A 50 11.73 3.55 -21.10
N THR A 51 11.25 2.31 -21.24
CA THR A 51 12.05 1.08 -21.09
C THR A 51 12.44 0.50 -22.45
N GLY A 52 13.49 -0.32 -22.47
CA GLY A 52 14.01 -0.92 -23.70
C GLY A 52 15.51 -1.17 -23.69
N ASP A 53 16.05 -1.55 -22.53
CA ASP A 53 17.43 -1.99 -22.35
C ASP A 53 17.47 -3.49 -22.03
N GLU A 54 18.24 -4.24 -22.80
CA GLU A 54 18.30 -5.70 -22.76
C GLU A 54 19.22 -6.30 -21.69
N GLU A 55 19.96 -5.47 -20.96
CA GLU A 55 21.01 -5.89 -20.04
C GLU A 55 20.67 -5.54 -18.58
N TYR A 56 20.34 -4.30 -18.31
CA TYR A 56 20.22 -3.67 -17.00
C TYR A 56 18.79 -3.60 -16.44
N ARG A 57 17.83 -4.27 -17.10
CA ARG A 57 16.46 -4.49 -16.62
C ARG A 57 15.64 -3.20 -16.46
N SER A 58 15.63 -2.37 -17.50
CA SER A 58 14.78 -1.16 -17.58
C SER A 58 13.32 -1.44 -17.25
N GLU A 59 12.83 -2.58 -17.72
CA GLU A 59 11.48 -3.09 -17.59
C GLU A 59 11.11 -3.48 -16.16
N GLU A 60 12.08 -3.60 -15.25
CA GLU A 60 11.83 -3.83 -13.82
C GLU A 60 12.05 -2.53 -13.01
N GLY A 61 13.14 -1.82 -13.29
CA GLY A 61 13.54 -0.64 -12.52
C GLY A 61 12.65 0.60 -12.75
N LEU A 62 12.28 0.89 -14.00
CA LEU A 62 11.49 2.09 -14.29
C LEU A 62 10.02 2.00 -13.84
N PRO A 63 9.32 0.86 -13.94
CA PRO A 63 8.00 0.74 -13.32
C PRO A 63 8.02 1.03 -11.82
N MET A 64 9.03 0.53 -11.09
CA MET A 64 9.20 0.80 -9.67
C MET A 64 9.43 2.30 -9.40
N LEU A 65 10.30 2.97 -10.16
CA LEU A 65 10.49 4.42 -10.02
C LEU A 65 9.21 5.21 -10.34
N ALA A 66 8.45 4.76 -11.34
CA ALA A 66 7.15 5.34 -11.69
C ALA A 66 6.14 5.21 -10.55
N GLN A 67 6.11 4.06 -9.86
CA GLN A 67 5.27 3.88 -8.67
C GLN A 67 5.67 4.87 -7.56
N ILE A 68 6.98 4.99 -7.26
CA ILE A 68 7.47 5.93 -6.24
C ILE A 68 7.04 7.36 -6.58
N LEU A 69 7.30 7.82 -7.81
CA LEU A 69 6.95 9.17 -8.23
C LEU A 69 5.42 9.40 -8.25
N ALA A 70 4.63 8.41 -8.65
CA ALA A 70 3.17 8.55 -8.65
C ALA A 70 2.57 8.56 -7.24
N ARG A 71 3.02 7.67 -6.35
CA ARG A 71 2.37 7.41 -5.06
C ARG A 71 2.99 8.15 -3.88
N ARG A 72 4.29 8.44 -3.93
CA ARG A 72 4.97 9.19 -2.85
C ARG A 72 5.02 10.69 -3.16
N HIS A 73 4.91 11.08 -4.43
CA HIS A 73 5.16 12.46 -4.88
C HIS A 73 4.04 13.09 -5.72
N GLY A 74 3.00 12.31 -6.07
CA GLY A 74 1.79 12.83 -6.71
C GLY A 74 1.82 12.94 -8.23
N PHE A 75 2.90 12.53 -8.90
CA PHE A 75 3.02 12.68 -10.35
C PHE A 75 2.03 11.80 -11.13
N ARG A 76 1.54 12.28 -12.27
CA ARG A 76 0.99 11.38 -13.29
C ARG A 76 2.17 10.64 -13.91
N CYS A 77 2.11 9.31 -14.00
CA CYS A 77 3.19 8.53 -14.58
C CYS A 77 2.67 7.54 -15.62
N THR A 78 3.34 7.45 -16.76
CA THR A 78 3.07 6.42 -17.77
C THR A 78 4.37 5.69 -18.10
N VAL A 79 4.34 4.36 -18.10
CA VAL A 79 5.50 3.51 -18.41
C VAL A 79 5.30 2.82 -19.75
N LEU A 80 6.28 3.01 -20.64
CA LEU A 80 6.30 2.48 -22.00
C LEU A 80 7.30 1.33 -22.10
N PHE A 81 6.95 0.32 -22.90
CA PHE A 81 7.70 -0.93 -23.01
C PHE A 81 8.07 -1.28 -24.44
N SER A 82 9.17 -2.01 -24.58
CA SER A 82 9.42 -2.79 -25.80
C SER A 82 8.63 -4.09 -25.68
N LEU A 83 7.69 -4.31 -26.60
CA LEU A 83 6.79 -5.47 -26.59
C LEU A 83 6.95 -6.35 -27.83
N ASP A 84 6.76 -7.65 -27.65
CA ASP A 84 6.46 -8.60 -28.71
C ASP A 84 5.02 -8.43 -29.23
N ASP A 85 4.73 -9.05 -30.39
CA ASP A 85 3.43 -8.90 -31.08
C ASP A 85 2.28 -9.49 -30.25
N ASP A 86 2.60 -10.40 -29.32
CA ASP A 86 1.65 -10.99 -28.38
C ASP A 86 1.39 -10.13 -27.13
N GLY A 87 2.06 -8.97 -27.02
CA GLY A 87 1.95 -8.01 -25.92
C GLY A 87 2.82 -8.33 -24.70
N THR A 88 3.73 -9.30 -24.77
CA THR A 88 4.70 -9.58 -23.71
C THR A 88 5.92 -8.65 -23.81
N ILE A 89 6.53 -8.35 -22.67
CA ILE A 89 7.69 -7.46 -22.58
C ILE A 89 8.91 -8.18 -23.17
N ASN A 90 9.56 -7.51 -24.13
CA ASN A 90 10.77 -7.97 -24.78
C ASN A 90 11.72 -6.79 -25.01
N PRO A 91 12.68 -6.55 -24.09
CA PRO A 91 13.66 -5.48 -24.23
C PRO A 91 14.52 -5.58 -25.51
N ASN A 92 14.74 -6.79 -26.03
CA ASN A 92 15.52 -7.02 -27.26
C ASN A 92 14.81 -6.54 -28.52
N LYS A 93 13.49 -6.28 -28.49
CA LYS A 93 12.73 -5.91 -29.68
C LYS A 93 12.94 -4.44 -30.01
N SER A 94 14.12 -4.13 -30.58
CA SER A 94 14.71 -2.79 -30.70
C SER A 94 13.87 -1.73 -31.44
N GLU A 95 12.93 -2.17 -32.25
CA GLU A 95 12.02 -1.38 -33.06
C GLU A 95 10.72 -1.03 -32.32
N SER A 96 10.43 -1.69 -31.20
CA SER A 96 9.17 -1.56 -30.46
C SER A 96 9.24 -0.47 -29.39
N LEU A 97 8.12 0.27 -29.25
CA LEU A 97 7.77 1.10 -28.10
C LEU A 97 6.24 1.17 -28.03
N SER A 98 5.66 0.62 -26.98
CA SER A 98 4.23 0.73 -26.71
C SER A 98 3.85 2.14 -26.28
N GLY A 99 2.61 2.54 -26.58
CA GLY A 99 1.99 3.77 -26.05
C GLY A 99 2.73 5.07 -26.34
N ALA A 100 3.41 5.18 -27.49
CA ALA A 100 4.24 6.33 -27.84
C ALA A 100 3.48 7.67 -27.82
N GLU A 101 2.15 7.67 -27.94
CA GLU A 101 1.28 8.83 -27.76
C GLU A 101 1.40 9.50 -26.38
N ALA A 102 1.81 8.78 -25.34
CA ALA A 102 2.04 9.37 -24.02
C ALA A 102 3.11 10.49 -24.07
N LEU A 103 4.07 10.39 -24.99
CA LEU A 103 5.12 11.38 -25.23
C LEU A 103 4.55 12.74 -25.65
N ASP A 104 3.36 12.79 -26.23
CA ASP A 104 2.74 14.04 -26.70
C ASP A 104 2.37 14.96 -25.51
N SER A 105 2.18 14.39 -24.32
CA SER A 105 1.77 15.11 -23.10
C SER A 105 2.81 15.07 -21.97
N ALA A 106 4.02 14.55 -22.22
CA ALA A 106 5.07 14.49 -21.20
C ALA A 106 5.58 15.89 -20.82
N ASP A 107 5.77 16.13 -19.52
CA ASP A 107 6.55 17.24 -18.96
C ASP A 107 8.01 16.84 -18.68
N ALA A 108 8.24 15.54 -18.44
CA ALA A 108 9.57 14.96 -18.29
C ALA A 108 9.61 13.52 -18.84
N ILE A 109 10.79 13.08 -19.29
CA ILE A 109 11.06 11.69 -19.66
C ILE A 109 12.15 11.13 -18.76
N VAL A 110 11.91 9.96 -18.17
CA VAL A 110 12.92 9.13 -17.51
C VAL A 110 13.19 7.90 -18.38
N MET A 111 14.44 7.68 -18.77
CA MET A 111 14.77 6.67 -19.78
C MET A 111 15.98 5.81 -19.38
N LEU A 112 15.81 4.50 -19.54
CA LEU A 112 16.85 3.47 -19.51
C LEU A 112 16.68 2.65 -20.78
N ILE A 113 17.26 3.11 -21.88
CA ILE A 113 17.12 2.46 -23.19
C ILE A 113 18.47 2.33 -23.88
N ARG A 114 18.58 1.33 -24.76
CA ARG A 114 19.80 1.03 -25.48
C ARG A 114 19.53 0.71 -26.94
N PHE A 115 20.31 1.31 -27.84
CA PHE A 115 20.34 0.99 -29.26
C PHE A 115 18.96 0.86 -29.93
N ARG A 116 18.02 1.71 -29.55
CA ARG A 116 16.66 1.70 -30.10
C ARG A 116 16.68 2.03 -31.59
N LYS A 117 15.83 1.31 -32.33
CA LYS A 117 15.64 1.38 -33.78
C LYS A 117 14.21 1.75 -34.13
N TRP A 118 13.61 2.63 -33.33
CA TRP A 118 12.20 2.94 -33.49
C TRP A 118 11.87 3.47 -34.89
N PRO A 119 10.71 3.09 -35.46
CA PRO A 119 10.20 3.66 -36.69
C PRO A 119 10.11 5.19 -36.66
N ALA A 120 10.10 5.81 -37.83
CA ALA A 120 10.12 7.27 -37.97
C ALA A 120 8.92 7.94 -37.28
N GLU A 121 7.75 7.31 -37.27
CA GLU A 121 6.55 7.82 -36.60
C GLU A 121 6.70 7.90 -35.08
N VAL A 122 7.38 6.93 -34.46
CA VAL A 122 7.67 6.94 -33.02
C VAL A 122 8.76 7.95 -32.72
N MET A 123 9.81 8.00 -33.54
CA MET A 123 10.87 9.01 -33.42
C MET A 123 10.34 10.44 -33.53
N GLN A 124 9.36 10.69 -34.41
CA GLN A 124 8.74 12.00 -34.55
C GLN A 124 8.04 12.45 -33.26
N LYS A 125 7.40 11.54 -32.51
CA LYS A 125 6.79 11.86 -31.21
C LYS A 125 7.86 12.19 -30.16
N PHE A 126 8.95 11.43 -30.12
CA PHE A 126 10.08 11.70 -29.23
C PHE A 126 10.76 13.05 -29.54
N ASP A 127 11.00 13.33 -30.84
CA ASP A 127 11.52 14.61 -31.31
C ASP A 127 10.61 15.79 -30.95
N ASN A 128 9.29 15.63 -31.13
CA ASN A 128 8.31 16.63 -30.72
C ASN A 128 8.35 16.89 -29.21
N ALA A 129 8.46 15.83 -28.40
CA ALA A 129 8.58 15.95 -26.95
C ALA A 129 9.85 16.72 -26.56
N CYS A 130 10.99 16.34 -27.13
CA CYS A 130 12.27 17.03 -26.97
C CYS A 130 12.17 18.52 -27.32
N LYS A 131 11.64 18.84 -28.51
CA LYS A 131 11.49 20.22 -29.00
C LYS A 131 10.50 21.07 -28.19
N ARG A 132 9.70 20.51 -27.29
CA ARG A 132 8.93 21.29 -26.30
C ARG A 132 9.81 21.82 -25.16
N GLY A 133 11.04 21.33 -25.00
CA GLY A 133 11.96 21.68 -23.92
C GLY A 133 11.67 20.95 -22.62
N ILE A 134 11.14 19.73 -22.68
CA ILE A 134 10.85 18.91 -21.50
C ILE A 134 12.13 18.47 -20.79
N SER A 135 12.03 18.09 -19.52
CA SER A 135 13.17 17.52 -18.80
C SER A 135 13.51 16.11 -19.30
N LEU A 136 14.80 15.77 -19.36
CA LEU A 136 15.30 14.47 -19.78
C LEU A 136 16.20 13.86 -18.69
N ILE A 137 15.84 12.68 -18.20
CA ILE A 137 16.56 11.96 -17.15
C ILE A 137 17.05 10.64 -17.74
N GLY A 138 18.32 10.58 -18.13
CA GLY A 138 18.95 9.42 -18.76
C GLY A 138 19.75 8.58 -17.76
N LEU A 139 19.37 7.31 -17.62
CA LEU A 139 20.06 6.33 -16.79
C LEU A 139 20.88 5.35 -17.64
N ARG A 140 21.98 4.81 -17.09
CA ARG A 140 22.92 3.85 -17.73
C ARG A 140 23.12 4.07 -19.24
N THR A 141 22.51 3.19 -20.02
CA THR A 141 22.76 2.95 -21.43
C THR A 141 22.05 3.95 -22.31
N SER A 142 21.25 4.87 -21.74
CA SER A 142 20.71 6.01 -22.46
C SER A 142 21.80 6.93 -23.04
N THR A 143 23.05 6.82 -22.55
CA THR A 143 24.26 7.36 -23.21
C THR A 143 24.44 6.87 -24.65
N HIS A 144 23.86 5.74 -25.03
CA HIS A 144 23.83 5.19 -26.37
C HIS A 144 22.42 4.67 -26.69
N ALA A 145 21.45 5.55 -26.45
CA ALA A 145 20.03 5.28 -26.57
C ALA A 145 19.58 4.77 -27.94
N PHE A 146 20.18 5.25 -29.04
CA PHE A 146 19.68 5.03 -30.40
C PHE A 146 20.74 4.44 -31.34
N GLN A 147 20.29 3.57 -32.24
CA GLN A 147 21.08 3.05 -33.36
C GLN A 147 20.19 2.95 -34.60
N LEU A 148 19.60 4.08 -34.98
CA LEU A 148 18.66 4.18 -36.09
C LEU A 148 19.38 3.88 -37.42
N PRO A 149 18.72 3.17 -38.35
CA PRO A 149 19.26 2.94 -39.69
C PRO A 149 19.36 4.26 -40.46
N GLU A 150 20.29 4.36 -41.40
CA GLU A 150 20.51 5.58 -42.21
C GLU A 150 19.27 6.05 -42.98
N SER A 151 18.36 5.12 -43.30
CA SER A 151 17.08 5.43 -43.94
C SER A 151 16.07 6.15 -43.02
N ASN A 152 16.28 6.11 -41.71
CA ASN A 152 15.43 6.82 -40.76
C ASN A 152 15.85 8.31 -40.73
N PRO A 153 14.94 9.26 -41.02
CA PRO A 153 15.28 10.68 -41.13
C PRO A 153 15.82 11.28 -39.82
N PHE A 154 15.61 10.62 -38.68
CA PHE A 154 16.10 11.06 -37.38
C PHE A 154 17.50 10.54 -37.03
N ALA A 155 18.08 9.63 -37.83
CA ALA A 155 19.34 8.96 -37.51
C ALA A 155 20.50 9.94 -37.25
N ALA A 156 20.68 10.94 -38.11
CA ALA A 156 21.76 11.92 -37.96
C ALA A 156 21.64 12.76 -36.67
N ALA A 157 20.42 13.07 -36.24
CA ALA A 157 20.17 13.87 -35.05
C ALA A 157 20.21 13.04 -33.75
N PHE A 158 19.71 11.79 -33.78
CA PHE A 158 19.50 11.01 -32.55
C PHE A 158 20.51 9.88 -32.32
N ASN A 159 21.23 9.38 -33.33
CA ASN A 159 22.34 8.43 -33.06
C ASN A 159 23.44 9.03 -32.15
N PRO A 160 23.78 10.34 -32.23
CA PRO A 160 24.69 10.97 -31.26
C PRO A 160 23.98 11.53 -30.01
N PHE A 161 22.74 11.11 -29.71
CA PHE A 161 21.91 11.69 -28.63
C PHE A 161 22.61 11.74 -27.28
N GLY A 162 23.27 10.66 -26.84
CA GLY A 162 23.96 10.66 -25.54
C GLY A 162 25.02 11.74 -25.46
N LYS A 163 25.88 11.85 -26.48
CA LYS A 163 26.93 12.89 -26.53
C LYS A 163 26.35 14.30 -26.64
N GLN A 164 25.36 14.51 -27.51
CA GLN A 164 24.85 15.84 -27.82
C GLN A 164 23.85 16.38 -26.78
N VAL A 165 23.04 15.51 -26.19
CA VAL A 165 21.93 15.88 -25.30
C VAL A 165 22.29 15.58 -23.85
N LEU A 166 22.67 14.34 -23.54
CA LEU A 166 23.01 13.94 -22.17
C LEU A 166 24.39 14.41 -21.75
N GLY A 167 25.29 14.67 -22.70
CA GLY A 167 26.67 15.12 -22.47
C GLY A 167 27.72 14.04 -22.67
N GLU A 168 27.38 12.76 -22.75
CA GLU A 168 28.37 11.73 -23.10
C GLU A 168 27.72 10.51 -23.76
N GLN A 169 28.45 9.93 -24.71
CA GLN A 169 28.14 8.65 -25.32
C GLN A 169 28.92 7.52 -24.66
N TRP A 170 28.49 6.27 -24.85
CA TRP A 170 29.28 5.15 -24.35
C TRP A 170 30.69 5.13 -24.95
N VAL A 171 31.69 5.10 -24.06
CA VAL A 171 33.12 5.05 -24.40
C VAL A 171 33.68 3.65 -24.13
N SER A 172 33.68 3.25 -22.86
CA SER A 172 34.14 1.93 -22.42
C SER A 172 33.68 1.66 -20.98
N HIS A 173 33.80 0.41 -20.52
CA HIS A 173 33.78 0.11 -19.09
C HIS A 173 35.09 0.60 -18.46
N TRP A 174 35.02 1.35 -17.36
CA TRP A 174 36.17 1.81 -16.58
C TRP A 174 36.53 0.84 -15.45
N GLY A 175 35.54 0.37 -14.69
CA GLY A 175 35.73 -0.78 -13.78
C GLY A 175 35.72 -2.11 -14.53
N LYS A 176 36.01 -3.21 -13.82
CA LYS A 176 35.79 -4.56 -14.33
C LYS A 176 34.32 -4.94 -14.18
N HIS A 177 33.61 -4.94 -15.30
CA HIS A 177 32.20 -5.31 -15.38
C HIS A 177 31.89 -6.64 -14.66
N LYS A 178 30.86 -6.64 -13.80
CA LYS A 178 30.43 -7.77 -12.94
C LYS A 178 31.41 -8.23 -11.85
N VAL A 179 32.51 -7.52 -11.65
CA VAL A 179 33.52 -7.84 -10.63
C VAL A 179 33.75 -6.67 -9.68
N GLU A 180 33.66 -5.45 -10.18
CA GLU A 180 33.93 -4.22 -9.44
C GLU A 180 32.70 -3.30 -9.47
N ALA A 181 32.26 -2.89 -8.28
CA ALA A 181 31.12 -2.01 -8.08
C ALA A 181 31.51 -0.52 -8.11
N THR A 182 30.48 0.33 -8.18
CA THR A 182 30.59 1.79 -8.16
C THR A 182 30.14 2.35 -6.82
N LYS A 183 31.00 3.13 -6.17
CA LYS A 183 30.62 4.01 -5.06
C LYS A 183 30.61 5.47 -5.51
N GLY A 184 29.47 6.13 -5.37
CA GLY A 184 29.28 7.53 -5.77
C GLY A 184 29.85 8.49 -4.73
N ILE A 185 30.84 9.28 -5.13
CA ILE A 185 31.47 10.34 -4.33
C ILE A 185 31.04 11.70 -4.89
N PHE A 186 30.70 12.64 -4.02
CA PHE A 186 30.30 13.98 -4.43
C PHE A 186 31.46 14.69 -5.12
N GLU A 187 31.17 15.37 -6.24
CA GLU A 187 32.10 16.32 -6.84
C GLU A 187 32.25 17.51 -5.88
N PRO A 188 33.45 17.78 -5.33
CA PRO A 188 33.63 18.81 -4.30
C PRO A 188 33.10 20.19 -4.69
N ALA A 189 33.22 20.55 -5.98
CA ALA A 189 32.73 21.82 -6.49
C ALA A 189 31.19 21.97 -6.48
N ASN A 190 30.46 20.85 -6.45
CA ASN A 190 29.00 20.82 -6.60
C ASN A 190 28.28 20.05 -5.48
N LYS A 191 28.96 19.79 -4.35
CA LYS A 191 28.42 19.04 -3.20
C LYS A 191 27.14 19.64 -2.60
N ASP A 192 26.94 20.95 -2.75
CA ASP A 192 25.78 21.68 -2.24
C ASP A 192 24.64 21.80 -3.29
N ASN A 193 24.77 21.11 -4.42
CA ASN A 193 23.74 21.12 -5.46
C ASN A 193 22.41 20.56 -4.92
N PRO A 194 21.25 21.21 -5.18
CA PRO A 194 19.95 20.77 -4.67
C PRO A 194 19.58 19.31 -4.99
N ILE A 195 20.08 18.75 -6.09
CA ILE A 195 19.83 17.34 -6.45
C ILE A 195 20.42 16.37 -5.41
N LEU A 196 21.44 16.77 -4.66
CA LEU A 196 22.08 15.96 -3.62
C LEU A 196 21.39 16.05 -2.24
N LYS A 197 20.28 16.79 -2.11
CA LYS A 197 19.52 16.88 -0.85
C LYS A 197 19.07 15.51 -0.34
N GLY A 198 19.24 15.27 0.96
CA GLY A 198 18.87 14.02 1.62
C GLY A 198 19.77 12.82 1.26
N ILE A 199 20.96 13.08 0.71
CA ILE A 199 21.95 12.06 0.35
C ILE A 199 23.27 12.39 1.06
N ALA A 200 23.83 11.41 1.76
CA ALA A 200 25.17 11.52 2.33
C ALA A 200 26.24 11.20 1.26
N ASP A 201 27.37 11.90 1.32
CA ASP A 201 28.52 11.61 0.47
C ASP A 201 29.01 10.16 0.69
N GLY A 202 29.30 9.45 -0.40
CA GLY A 202 29.66 8.03 -0.38
C GLY A 202 28.51 7.06 -0.09
N ALA A 203 27.27 7.51 0.07
CA ALA A 203 26.13 6.63 0.33
C ALA A 203 25.53 5.99 -0.93
N ILE A 204 25.79 6.59 -2.11
CA ILE A 204 25.34 6.05 -3.39
C ILE A 204 26.21 4.86 -3.76
N PHE A 205 25.56 3.73 -4.01
CA PHE A 205 26.20 2.49 -4.40
C PHE A 205 25.45 1.86 -5.56
N GLY A 206 26.19 1.31 -6.52
CA GLY A 206 25.67 0.47 -7.58
C GLY A 206 26.52 -0.78 -7.72
N ASP A 207 25.89 -1.93 -7.86
CA ASP A 207 26.58 -3.21 -8.10
C ASP A 207 27.04 -3.37 -9.55
N THR A 208 26.97 -2.27 -10.29
CA THR A 208 27.50 -2.13 -11.62
C THR A 208 28.80 -1.33 -11.67
N ASP A 209 29.62 -1.61 -12.68
CA ASP A 209 30.90 -0.96 -12.85
C ASP A 209 30.78 0.48 -13.39
N VAL A 210 31.82 1.26 -13.13
CA VAL A 210 31.97 2.65 -13.59
C VAL A 210 32.19 2.67 -15.11
N TYR A 211 31.54 3.59 -15.82
CA TYR A 211 31.85 3.86 -17.23
C TYR A 211 32.98 4.87 -17.37
N GLU A 212 33.74 4.75 -18.45
CA GLU A 212 34.63 5.83 -18.90
C GLU A 212 33.74 6.94 -19.48
N ALA A 213 33.81 8.15 -18.92
CA ALA A 213 32.92 9.24 -19.30
C ALA A 213 33.60 10.60 -19.11
N TYR A 214 33.44 11.48 -20.11
CA TYR A 214 33.99 12.83 -20.14
C TYR A 214 32.90 13.85 -20.51
N PRO A 215 31.96 14.15 -19.59
CA PRO A 215 30.96 15.18 -19.82
C PRO A 215 31.63 16.51 -20.24
N PRO A 216 31.03 17.25 -21.20
CA PRO A 216 31.60 18.49 -21.72
C PRO A 216 31.69 19.58 -20.65
N ALA A 217 32.44 20.64 -20.94
CA ALA A 217 32.68 21.72 -19.99
C ALA A 217 31.41 22.48 -19.55
N ASP A 218 30.33 22.42 -20.32
CA ASP A 218 29.03 23.00 -19.98
C ASP A 218 28.15 22.07 -19.12
N ALA A 219 28.61 20.85 -18.82
CA ALA A 219 27.96 19.95 -17.87
C ALA A 219 28.40 20.26 -16.42
N THR A 220 27.47 20.14 -15.48
CA THR A 220 27.74 20.24 -14.04
C THR A 220 27.84 18.83 -13.47
N ILE A 221 29.06 18.40 -13.14
CA ILE A 221 29.31 17.07 -12.58
C ILE A 221 28.88 17.04 -11.11
N LEU A 222 28.03 16.09 -10.74
CA LEU A 222 27.51 15.95 -9.38
C LEU A 222 28.23 14.82 -8.63
N LEU A 223 28.48 13.70 -9.32
CA LEU A 223 29.07 12.51 -8.74
C LEU A 223 30.24 11.98 -9.57
N ARG A 224 31.26 11.52 -8.85
CA ARG A 224 32.38 10.73 -9.35
C ARG A 224 32.24 9.27 -8.89
N GLY A 225 32.57 8.33 -9.76
CA GLY A 225 32.52 6.91 -9.47
C GLY A 225 33.84 6.42 -8.94
N GLN A 226 33.89 6.07 -7.66
CA GLN A 226 34.99 5.30 -7.07
C GLN A 226 34.80 3.83 -7.43
N VAL A 227 35.76 3.27 -8.18
CA VAL A 227 35.83 1.84 -8.47
C VAL A 227 36.28 1.11 -7.21
N LEU A 228 35.52 0.11 -6.77
CA LEU A 228 35.86 -0.74 -5.62
C LEU A 228 36.60 -2.01 -6.09
N THR A 229 37.32 -2.68 -5.19
CA THR A 229 37.99 -3.95 -5.49
C THR A 229 37.04 -5.14 -5.65
N GLY A 230 35.77 -4.97 -5.28
CA GLY A 230 34.74 -6.02 -5.30
C GLY A 230 33.33 -5.45 -5.44
N MET A 231 32.34 -6.26 -5.08
CA MET A 231 30.91 -6.00 -5.30
C MET A 231 30.15 -5.56 -4.03
N ASN A 232 30.85 -5.33 -2.91
CA ASN A 232 30.23 -4.88 -1.68
C ASN A 232 30.46 -3.38 -1.44
N PRO A 233 29.50 -2.65 -0.84
CA PRO A 233 29.64 -1.20 -0.58
C PRO A 233 30.83 -0.79 0.30
N ASN A 234 31.36 -1.73 1.07
CA ASN A 234 32.48 -1.53 1.99
C ASN A 234 33.81 -2.08 1.48
N ASP A 235 33.83 -2.66 0.27
CA ASP A 235 35.08 -3.09 -0.36
C ASP A 235 36.00 -1.86 -0.57
N PRO A 236 37.32 -2.01 -0.41
CA PRO A 236 38.23 -0.89 -0.55
C PRO A 236 38.24 -0.32 -1.98
N PRO A 237 38.64 0.95 -2.17
CA PRO A 237 38.86 1.50 -3.50
C PRO A 237 39.96 0.71 -4.24
N ALA A 238 39.73 0.44 -5.52
CA ALA A 238 40.74 -0.13 -6.39
C ALA A 238 41.89 0.85 -6.63
N ASP A 239 43.12 0.34 -6.76
CA ASP A 239 44.35 1.14 -6.85
C ASP A 239 45.16 0.88 -8.15
N TYR A 240 44.62 0.06 -9.05
CA TYR A 240 45.28 -0.25 -10.32
C TYR A 240 45.16 0.91 -11.33
N LYS A 241 45.99 0.82 -12.37
CA LYS A 241 45.98 1.77 -13.50
C LYS A 241 45.26 1.21 -14.71
N LYS A 242 44.64 2.10 -15.48
CA LYS A 242 43.91 1.75 -16.70
C LYS A 242 44.22 2.73 -17.84
N THR A 243 44.33 2.17 -19.03
CA THR A 243 44.46 2.94 -20.28
C THR A 243 43.10 3.44 -20.74
N ARG A 244 42.97 4.75 -20.90
CA ARG A 244 41.78 5.41 -21.45
C ARG A 244 41.51 4.96 -22.89
N ALA A 245 40.26 4.69 -23.22
CA ALA A 245 39.89 4.27 -24.56
C ALA A 245 40.03 5.40 -25.59
N THR A 246 39.84 6.65 -25.16
CA THR A 246 39.78 7.86 -26.00
C THR A 246 41.14 8.29 -26.54
N ASP A 247 42.16 8.38 -25.68
CA ASP A 247 43.48 8.93 -26.03
C ASP A 247 44.67 7.99 -25.76
N LYS A 248 44.37 6.78 -25.26
CA LYS A 248 45.36 5.73 -24.94
C LYS A 248 46.37 6.13 -23.85
N GLN A 249 46.09 7.16 -23.06
CA GLN A 249 46.91 7.48 -21.89
C GLN A 249 46.51 6.64 -20.68
N GLU A 250 47.46 6.36 -19.80
CA GLU A 250 47.24 5.61 -18.57
C GLU A 250 47.00 6.55 -17.38
N GLN A 251 46.04 6.22 -16.52
CA GLN A 251 45.82 6.90 -15.24
C GLN A 251 45.41 5.90 -14.15
N GLY A 252 45.41 6.32 -12.88
CA GLY A 252 44.84 5.52 -11.81
C GLY A 252 43.33 5.39 -11.99
N VAL A 253 42.75 4.23 -11.66
CA VAL A 253 41.31 4.01 -11.85
C VAL A 253 40.45 4.95 -10.98
N ASN A 254 41.00 5.42 -9.86
CA ASN A 254 40.39 6.39 -8.96
C ASN A 254 41.16 7.72 -8.88
N ASP A 255 42.12 7.97 -9.78
CA ASP A 255 42.97 9.16 -9.79
C ASP A 255 43.19 9.71 -11.22
N PRO A 256 42.29 10.58 -11.72
CA PRO A 256 41.00 10.97 -11.11
C PRO A 256 39.90 9.92 -11.36
N MET A 257 38.88 9.92 -10.49
CA MET A 257 37.63 9.16 -10.70
C MET A 257 36.83 9.67 -11.90
N MET A 258 36.16 8.75 -12.61
CA MET A 258 35.26 9.11 -13.72
C MET A 258 33.96 9.74 -13.24
N ALA A 259 33.33 10.58 -14.07
CA ALA A 259 32.01 11.12 -13.76
C ALA A 259 30.94 10.02 -13.88
N VAL A 260 30.00 9.97 -12.94
CA VAL A 260 28.90 8.99 -12.94
C VAL A 260 27.52 9.62 -12.82
N ALA A 261 27.41 10.90 -12.45
CA ALA A 261 26.17 11.67 -12.58
C ALA A 261 26.47 13.17 -12.83
N TRP A 262 25.73 13.79 -13.73
CA TRP A 262 25.87 15.20 -14.09
C TRP A 262 24.58 15.77 -14.65
N THR A 263 24.48 17.10 -14.71
CA THR A 263 23.41 17.81 -15.39
C THR A 263 23.94 18.67 -16.52
N ARG A 264 23.08 19.01 -17.48
CA ARG A 264 23.38 19.90 -18.60
C ARG A 264 22.08 20.53 -19.13
N GLU A 265 22.17 21.65 -19.83
CA GLU A 265 21.07 22.17 -20.64
C GLU A 265 21.35 21.96 -22.13
N HIS A 266 20.36 21.47 -22.87
CA HIS A 266 20.46 21.26 -24.32
C HIS A 266 19.48 22.18 -25.07
N ASP A 267 19.97 22.90 -26.07
CA ASP A 267 19.17 23.78 -26.92
C ASP A 267 18.73 23.05 -28.20
N TRP A 268 17.42 23.01 -28.44
CA TRP A 268 16.82 22.33 -29.60
C TRP A 268 16.76 23.18 -30.87
N GLY A 269 17.34 24.38 -30.87
CA GLY A 269 17.42 25.28 -32.03
C GLY A 269 16.11 26.01 -32.35
N ASN A 270 15.06 25.84 -31.54
CA ASN A 270 13.76 26.49 -31.67
C ASN A 270 13.46 27.44 -30.49
N GLY A 271 14.49 27.80 -29.72
CA GLY A 271 14.36 28.64 -28.51
C GLY A 271 13.85 27.90 -27.27
N LYS A 272 13.67 26.57 -27.34
CA LYS A 272 13.40 25.72 -26.18
C LYS A 272 14.66 24.96 -25.77
N LYS A 273 14.85 24.85 -24.46
CA LYS A 273 15.94 24.09 -23.85
C LYS A 273 15.39 22.98 -22.99
N SER A 274 16.07 21.84 -22.97
CA SER A 274 15.80 20.75 -22.03
C SER A 274 16.85 20.76 -20.93
N LYS A 275 16.38 20.64 -19.69
CA LYS A 275 17.23 20.24 -18.56
C LYS A 275 17.47 18.74 -18.64
N ALA A 276 18.73 18.36 -18.82
CA ALA A 276 19.16 16.97 -18.88
C ALA A 276 19.89 16.59 -17.59
N PHE A 277 19.47 15.50 -16.96
CA PHE A 277 20.25 14.78 -15.97
C PHE A 277 20.69 13.46 -16.57
N CYS A 278 21.96 13.12 -16.41
CA CYS A 278 22.49 11.83 -16.82
C CYS A 278 23.21 11.16 -15.66
N THR A 279 23.00 9.86 -15.50
CA THR A 279 23.88 9.02 -14.69
C THR A 279 24.23 7.75 -15.43
N THR A 280 25.49 7.33 -15.29
CA THR A 280 25.97 6.03 -15.76
C THR A 280 25.70 4.93 -14.74
N MET A 281 24.79 5.13 -13.79
CA MET A 281 24.22 4.12 -12.89
C MET A 281 22.74 3.90 -13.23
N GLY A 282 22.09 2.90 -12.65
CA GLY A 282 20.63 2.73 -12.78
C GLY A 282 20.17 1.40 -13.37
N ALA A 283 20.99 0.36 -13.27
CA ALA A 283 20.46 -1.00 -13.37
C ALA A 283 19.39 -1.23 -12.30
N ALA A 284 18.44 -2.13 -12.55
CA ALA A 284 17.41 -2.42 -11.56
C ALA A 284 18.01 -2.85 -10.20
N THR A 285 19.15 -3.54 -10.19
CA THR A 285 19.90 -3.90 -8.98
C THR A 285 20.60 -2.70 -8.32
N ASP A 286 21.13 -1.74 -9.08
CA ASP A 286 21.65 -0.48 -8.52
C ASP A 286 20.53 0.26 -7.75
N LEU A 287 19.29 0.19 -8.26
CA LEU A 287 18.12 0.80 -7.65
C LEU A 287 17.64 0.07 -6.37
N LEU A 288 18.38 -0.92 -5.86
CA LEU A 288 18.27 -1.39 -4.47
C LEU A 288 18.78 -0.34 -3.47
N ASN A 289 19.73 0.50 -3.88
CA ASN A 289 20.27 1.58 -3.06
C ASN A 289 19.30 2.78 -2.99
N ALA A 290 18.77 3.06 -1.80
CA ALA A 290 17.84 4.18 -1.58
C ALA A 290 18.45 5.55 -1.94
N PRO A 291 19.71 5.88 -1.59
CA PRO A 291 20.37 7.11 -2.03
C PRO A 291 20.38 7.30 -3.56
N LEU A 292 20.60 6.25 -4.36
CA LEU A 292 20.54 6.33 -5.82
C LEU A 292 19.12 6.60 -6.32
N ARG A 293 18.10 5.92 -5.77
CA ARG A 293 16.69 6.23 -6.10
C ARG A 293 16.37 7.69 -5.81
N ARG A 294 16.85 8.20 -4.67
CA ARG A 294 16.64 9.59 -4.25
C ARG A 294 17.32 10.58 -5.20
N LEU A 295 18.51 10.26 -5.70
CA LEU A 295 19.19 11.07 -6.71
C LEU A 295 18.31 11.23 -7.97
N VAL A 296 17.73 10.12 -8.47
CA VAL A 296 16.87 10.13 -9.66
C VAL A 296 15.57 10.90 -9.40
N VAL A 297 14.94 10.72 -8.24
CA VAL A 297 13.74 11.48 -7.86
C VAL A 297 14.05 12.97 -7.76
N ASN A 298 15.14 13.36 -7.11
CA ASN A 298 15.54 14.76 -6.99
C ASN A 298 15.85 15.39 -8.37
N ALA A 299 16.44 14.63 -9.29
CA ALA A 299 16.68 15.08 -10.66
C ALA A 299 15.37 15.37 -11.42
N VAL A 300 14.31 14.59 -11.18
CA VAL A 300 12.97 14.85 -11.72
C VAL A 300 12.42 16.18 -11.20
N TYR A 301 12.47 16.43 -9.88
CA TYR A 301 12.04 17.69 -9.29
C TYR A 301 12.82 18.89 -9.86
N TRP A 302 14.15 18.78 -9.91
CA TRP A 302 15.02 19.81 -10.48
C TRP A 302 14.70 20.12 -11.95
N GLY A 303 14.51 19.06 -12.74
CA GLY A 303 14.20 19.17 -14.16
C GLY A 303 12.85 19.82 -14.44
N LEU A 304 11.90 19.67 -13.51
CA LEU A 304 10.56 20.25 -13.58
C LEU A 304 10.42 21.61 -12.88
N ASP A 305 11.53 22.18 -12.38
CA ASP A 305 11.53 23.43 -11.61
C ASP A 305 10.63 23.38 -10.37
N LEU A 306 10.59 22.23 -9.70
CA LEU A 306 9.86 22.01 -8.45
C LEU A 306 10.81 22.06 -7.24
N ASP A 307 10.27 22.48 -6.10
CA ASP A 307 11.01 22.44 -4.84
C ASP A 307 11.33 21.00 -4.44
N ILE A 308 12.63 20.68 -4.41
CA ILE A 308 13.12 19.37 -3.99
C ILE A 308 12.88 19.22 -2.47
N PRO A 309 12.16 18.17 -2.02
CA PRO A 309 11.96 17.89 -0.60
C PRO A 309 13.28 17.80 0.16
N ALA A 310 13.27 18.10 1.46
CA ALA A 310 14.46 17.98 2.31
C ALA A 310 15.05 16.56 2.27
N GLU A 311 14.16 15.56 2.26
CA GLU A 311 14.47 14.17 2.01
C GLU A 311 13.32 13.52 1.24
N ALA A 312 13.48 13.34 -0.07
CA ALA A 312 12.44 12.71 -0.89
C ALA A 312 12.23 11.24 -0.45
N ASN A 313 10.97 10.86 -0.23
CA ASN A 313 10.60 9.48 0.09
C ASN A 313 10.82 8.58 -1.14
N VAL A 314 11.65 7.56 -0.99
CA VAL A 314 12.00 6.60 -2.05
C VAL A 314 11.84 5.16 -1.59
N ASP A 315 10.97 4.97 -0.58
CA ASP A 315 10.53 3.66 -0.15
C ASP A 315 9.68 3.05 -1.26
N TYR A 316 9.88 1.75 -1.48
CA TYR A 316 9.12 1.03 -2.48
C TYR A 316 7.62 1.12 -2.18
N VAL A 317 6.82 1.07 -3.25
CA VAL A 317 5.36 1.07 -3.15
C VAL A 317 4.86 -0.38 -3.13
N SER A 318 5.35 -1.20 -4.06
CA SER A 318 5.22 -2.66 -4.02
C SER A 318 6.57 -3.33 -3.79
N ASP A 319 6.57 -4.66 -3.57
CA ASP A 319 7.80 -5.44 -3.51
C ASP A 319 8.65 -5.22 -4.76
N PHE A 320 9.96 -5.03 -4.54
CA PHE A 320 10.94 -4.84 -5.60
C PHE A 320 12.09 -5.82 -5.43
N ASN A 321 12.06 -6.90 -6.20
CA ASN A 321 13.08 -7.93 -6.25
C ASN A 321 13.60 -8.07 -7.69
N PRO A 322 14.52 -7.19 -8.12
CA PRO A 322 14.98 -7.15 -9.50
C PRO A 322 15.82 -8.39 -9.86
N THR A 323 15.70 -8.87 -11.08
CA THR A 323 16.61 -9.93 -11.57
C THR A 323 18.04 -9.39 -11.78
N PRO A 324 19.08 -10.23 -11.64
CA PRO A 324 20.44 -9.83 -11.98
C PRO A 324 20.57 -9.33 -13.42
N TYR A 325 21.36 -8.27 -13.62
CA TYR A 325 21.61 -7.72 -14.94
C TYR A 325 22.47 -8.66 -15.82
N GLY A 326 22.17 -8.65 -17.11
CA GLY A 326 22.83 -9.42 -18.14
C GLY A 326 21.94 -9.63 -19.37
N PHE A 327 22.57 -9.90 -20.51
CA PHE A 327 21.86 -10.15 -21.76
C PHE A 327 20.94 -11.37 -21.69
N ASN A 328 19.75 -11.25 -22.30
CA ASN A 328 18.76 -12.33 -22.45
C ASN A 328 18.22 -12.93 -21.14
N GLY A 329 18.56 -12.37 -19.97
CA GLY A 329 18.10 -12.85 -18.66
C GLY A 329 16.82 -12.19 -18.13
N TYR A 330 16.14 -11.37 -18.95
CA TYR A 330 14.86 -10.76 -18.56
C TYR A 330 13.76 -11.83 -18.42
N ARG A 331 12.78 -11.58 -17.55
CA ARG A 331 11.65 -12.48 -17.31
C ARG A 331 10.81 -12.62 -18.59
N LYS A 332 10.62 -13.85 -19.06
CA LYS A 332 9.82 -14.15 -20.27
C LYS A 332 8.33 -14.24 -19.94
N GLY A 333 7.48 -13.89 -20.90
CA GLY A 333 6.03 -14.02 -20.78
C GLY A 333 5.35 -12.97 -19.89
N VAL A 334 6.11 -12.05 -19.30
CA VAL A 334 5.59 -10.95 -18.47
C VAL A 334 4.94 -9.90 -19.36
N ARG A 335 3.75 -9.43 -18.98
CA ARG A 335 3.02 -8.33 -19.62
C ARG A 335 3.12 -7.06 -18.75
N PRO A 336 2.94 -5.86 -19.32
CA PRO A 336 2.91 -4.62 -18.54
C PRO A 336 1.96 -4.66 -17.34
N THR A 337 0.79 -5.28 -17.49
CA THR A 337 -0.20 -5.46 -16.41
C THR A 337 0.31 -6.27 -15.23
N ASP A 338 1.26 -7.17 -15.44
CA ASP A 338 1.83 -8.01 -14.38
C ASP A 338 2.82 -7.21 -13.50
N LEU A 339 3.29 -6.08 -13.99
CA LEU A 339 4.19 -5.14 -13.29
C LEU A 339 3.45 -3.90 -12.78
N ALA A 340 2.17 -3.75 -13.14
CA ALA A 340 1.35 -2.66 -12.65
C ALA A 340 1.00 -2.87 -11.17
N LEU A 341 0.80 -1.78 -10.44
CA LEU A 341 0.10 -1.84 -9.16
C LEU A 341 -1.25 -2.53 -9.38
N SER A 342 -1.50 -3.60 -8.63
CA SER A 342 -2.81 -4.25 -8.57
C SER A 342 -3.91 -3.21 -8.31
N VAL A 343 -5.16 -3.48 -8.70
CA VAL A 343 -6.29 -2.58 -8.45
C VAL A 343 -6.44 -2.26 -6.95
N LEU A 344 -6.05 -3.19 -6.07
CA LEU A 344 -5.95 -2.98 -4.62
C LEU A 344 -4.94 -1.88 -4.23
N SER A 345 -3.85 -1.75 -4.98
CA SER A 345 -2.84 -0.69 -4.84
C SER A 345 -3.12 0.59 -5.66
N LEU A 346 -4.18 0.62 -6.48
CA LEU A 346 -4.63 1.85 -7.16
C LEU A 346 -5.59 2.68 -6.29
N VAL A 347 -6.16 2.08 -5.24
CA VAL A 347 -6.94 2.77 -4.18
C VAL A 347 -6.02 3.52 -3.19
N GLU A 348 -4.70 3.43 -3.37
CA GLU A 348 -3.68 3.97 -2.47
C GLU A 348 -3.55 5.50 -2.42
N SER A 349 -4.38 6.29 -3.13
CA SER A 349 -4.26 7.75 -3.06
C SER A 349 -4.96 8.39 -1.85
N ASP A 350 -5.96 7.75 -1.25
CA ASP A 350 -6.63 8.29 -0.05
C ASP A 350 -6.50 7.38 1.18
N ASP A 351 -6.20 6.09 1.01
CA ASP A 351 -6.24 5.09 2.11
C ASP A 351 -4.89 4.40 2.44
N ALA A 352 -3.76 4.83 1.83
CA ALA A 352 -2.42 4.31 2.15
C ALA A 352 -1.89 4.70 3.56
N ARG A 353 -2.80 5.08 4.45
CA ARG A 353 -2.58 5.19 5.89
C ARG A 353 -3.07 3.95 6.67
N LEU A 354 -3.84 3.05 6.04
CA LEU A 354 -4.63 2.04 6.75
C LEU A 354 -4.23 0.58 6.51
N ALA A 355 -3.26 0.28 5.63
CA ALA A 355 -2.76 -1.09 5.42
C ALA A 355 -1.22 -1.14 5.47
N HIS A 356 -0.68 -2.01 6.34
CA HIS A 356 0.73 -2.42 6.45
C HIS A 356 1.83 -1.39 6.73
N ALA A 357 1.53 -0.16 7.16
CA ALA A 357 2.55 0.63 7.85
C ALA A 357 2.94 -0.11 9.14
N ALA A 358 4.14 -0.70 9.17
CA ALA A 358 4.75 -1.22 10.40
C ALA A 358 4.51 -0.19 11.52
N PRO A 359 4.17 -0.63 12.76
CA PRO A 359 3.99 0.26 13.88
C PRO A 359 5.06 1.36 13.90
N PRO A 360 4.69 2.65 14.02
CA PRO A 360 5.67 3.72 14.16
C PRO A 360 6.69 3.34 15.24
N ALA A 361 7.96 3.53 14.92
CA ALA A 361 9.08 3.19 15.78
C ALA A 361 8.95 3.75 17.20
N GLU A 362 8.35 4.94 17.32
CA GLU A 362 8.04 5.63 18.58
C GLU A 362 6.57 6.06 18.53
N ARG A 363 5.83 5.86 19.63
CA ARG A 363 4.42 6.26 19.74
C ARG A 363 4.23 7.31 20.82
N ALA A 364 3.31 8.25 20.61
CA ALA A 364 2.96 9.22 21.64
C ALA A 364 2.24 8.55 22.84
N ASP A 365 2.33 9.18 24.01
CA ASP A 365 1.52 8.79 25.17
C ASP A 365 0.04 9.03 24.87
N LEU A 366 -0.82 8.05 25.16
CA LEU A 366 -2.26 8.18 24.94
C LEU A 366 -2.90 9.06 26.00
N PRO A 367 -4.02 9.73 25.67
CA PRO A 367 -4.88 10.33 26.68
C PRO A 367 -5.35 9.26 27.68
N PRO A 368 -5.58 9.63 28.96
CA PRO A 368 -6.04 8.70 29.98
C PRO A 368 -7.27 7.89 29.54
N SER A 369 -7.39 6.65 30.05
CA SER A 369 -8.59 5.84 29.86
C SER A 369 -9.73 6.39 30.71
N LYS A 370 -10.42 7.41 30.21
CA LYS A 370 -11.53 8.11 30.87
C LYS A 370 -12.59 8.48 29.85
N LEU A 371 -13.87 8.42 30.24
CA LEU A 371 -14.99 8.86 29.41
C LEU A 371 -15.34 10.35 29.65
N PRO A 372 -15.76 11.11 28.63
CA PRO A 372 -15.72 10.78 27.20
C PRO A 372 -14.29 10.49 26.72
N LEU A 373 -14.13 9.50 25.84
CA LEU A 373 -12.83 9.00 25.45
C LEU A 373 -12.22 9.86 24.36
N GLU A 374 -11.04 10.40 24.62
CA GLU A 374 -10.29 11.18 23.64
C GLU A 374 -9.38 10.26 22.83
N PHE A 375 -9.57 10.20 21.51
CA PHE A 375 -8.68 9.47 20.62
C PHE A 375 -7.64 10.38 19.98
N GLN A 376 -6.45 9.83 19.77
CA GLN A 376 -5.42 10.45 18.94
C GLN A 376 -5.66 10.21 17.46
N LYS A 377 -5.06 11.06 16.64
CA LYS A 377 -5.04 10.86 15.19
C LYS A 377 -4.33 9.54 14.84
N ARG A 378 -4.98 8.71 14.03
CA ARG A 378 -4.56 7.39 13.57
C ARG A 378 -4.35 6.35 14.68
N GLU A 379 -5.06 6.52 15.79
CA GLU A 379 -5.04 5.56 16.87
C GLU A 379 -5.63 4.21 16.43
N ARG A 380 -4.92 3.13 16.76
CA ARG A 380 -5.31 1.76 16.43
C ARG A 380 -6.21 1.17 17.51
N VAL A 381 -7.47 0.95 17.20
CA VAL A 381 -8.48 0.41 18.12
C VAL A 381 -8.76 -1.06 17.79
N ALA A 382 -8.44 -1.95 18.72
CA ALA A 382 -8.74 -3.37 18.63
C ALA A 382 -9.96 -3.72 19.49
N LEU A 383 -10.91 -4.45 18.93
CA LEU A 383 -11.99 -5.07 19.70
C LEU A 383 -11.58 -6.51 20.04
N VAL A 384 -11.67 -6.88 21.32
CA VAL A 384 -11.37 -8.22 21.81
C VAL A 384 -12.49 -8.70 22.73
N GLY A 385 -12.82 -9.99 22.67
CA GLY A 385 -13.90 -10.53 23.46
C GLY A 385 -14.66 -11.63 22.75
N ASN A 386 -15.88 -11.86 23.23
CA ASN A 386 -16.75 -12.92 22.76
C ASN A 386 -17.64 -12.52 21.56
N SER A 387 -18.68 -13.32 21.30
CA SER A 387 -19.66 -13.11 20.23
C SER A 387 -20.32 -11.73 20.21
N LEU A 388 -20.38 -11.02 21.35
CA LEU A 388 -20.90 -9.65 21.36
C LEU A 388 -20.09 -8.75 20.44
N ALA A 389 -18.77 -8.71 20.58
CA ALA A 389 -17.95 -7.85 19.72
C ALA A 389 -17.82 -8.45 18.32
N GLU A 390 -17.69 -9.77 18.21
CA GLU A 390 -17.45 -10.42 16.91
C GLU A 390 -18.59 -10.14 15.92
N ARG A 391 -19.84 -10.12 16.39
CA ARG A 391 -21.01 -9.92 15.53
C ARG A 391 -21.17 -8.50 14.99
N PHE A 392 -20.42 -7.51 15.49
CA PHE A 392 -20.40 -6.17 14.91
C PHE A 392 -19.96 -6.16 13.44
N THR A 393 -19.33 -7.23 12.95
CA THR A 393 -18.96 -7.40 11.54
C THR A 393 -20.13 -7.80 10.64
N LEU A 394 -21.30 -8.13 11.20
CA LEU A 394 -22.48 -8.53 10.42
C LEU A 394 -23.27 -7.33 9.92
N PHE A 395 -23.37 -6.28 10.73
CA PHE A 395 -24.23 -5.12 10.47
C PHE A 395 -23.45 -3.80 10.42
N GLY A 396 -22.41 -3.65 11.26
CA GLY A 396 -21.44 -2.56 11.14
C GLY A 396 -21.85 -1.23 11.79
N HIS A 397 -22.93 -1.17 12.57
CA HIS A 397 -23.45 0.10 13.11
C HIS A 397 -22.46 0.75 14.07
N PHE A 398 -21.79 -0.03 14.92
CA PHE A 398 -20.84 0.49 15.92
C PHE A 398 -19.66 1.21 15.28
N GLU A 399 -18.94 0.55 14.37
CA GLU A 399 -17.78 1.15 13.72
C GLU A 399 -18.17 2.31 12.80
N THR A 400 -19.32 2.21 12.12
CA THR A 400 -19.87 3.31 11.32
C THR A 400 -20.09 4.56 12.15
N LEU A 401 -20.79 4.44 13.29
CA LEU A 401 -20.99 5.56 14.20
C LEU A 401 -19.66 6.08 14.76
N LEU A 402 -18.73 5.19 15.09
CA LEU A 402 -17.41 5.58 15.60
C LEU A 402 -16.66 6.47 14.59
N HIS A 403 -16.62 6.09 13.30
CA HIS A 403 -16.01 6.90 12.24
C HIS A 403 -16.75 8.23 12.02
N GLN A 404 -18.08 8.26 12.17
CA GLN A 404 -18.82 9.51 12.10
C GLN A 404 -18.49 10.46 13.26
N GLN A 405 -18.31 9.94 14.49
CA GLN A 405 -18.00 10.78 15.66
C GLN A 405 -16.54 11.22 15.71
N TYR A 406 -15.62 10.41 15.19
CA TYR A 406 -14.18 10.61 15.26
C TYR A 406 -13.53 10.70 13.88
N ALA A 407 -14.21 11.36 12.92
CA ALA A 407 -13.74 11.45 11.53
C ALA A 407 -12.34 12.09 11.42
N GLU A 408 -12.06 13.15 12.18
CA GLU A 408 -10.78 13.86 12.18
C GLU A 408 -9.62 13.03 12.76
N GLN A 409 -9.96 12.07 13.60
CA GLN A 409 -8.99 11.18 14.23
C GLN A 409 -8.53 10.08 13.30
N GLU A 410 -9.15 9.85 12.13
CA GLU A 410 -8.71 8.82 11.16
C GLU A 410 -8.46 7.46 11.86
N LEU A 411 -9.40 7.02 12.70
CA LEU A 411 -9.21 5.83 13.55
C LEU A 411 -8.97 4.58 12.70
N ILE A 412 -8.08 3.71 13.18
CA ILE A 412 -7.83 2.42 12.55
C ILE A 412 -8.50 1.34 13.40
N VAL A 413 -9.60 0.76 12.93
CA VAL A 413 -10.39 -0.20 13.72
C VAL A 413 -10.25 -1.62 13.17
N ARG A 414 -9.95 -2.57 14.06
CA ARG A 414 -9.91 -4.00 13.75
C ARG A 414 -10.60 -4.81 14.86
N ASN A 415 -11.31 -5.85 14.45
CA ASN A 415 -12.08 -6.70 15.35
C ASN A 415 -11.40 -8.06 15.43
N PHE A 416 -10.92 -8.43 16.61
CA PHE A 416 -10.22 -9.68 16.93
C PHE A 416 -11.04 -10.60 17.85
N ALA A 417 -12.30 -10.25 18.11
CA ALA A 417 -13.19 -11.03 18.95
C ALA A 417 -13.53 -12.37 18.29
N ARG A 418 -13.78 -13.39 19.11
CA ARG A 418 -14.24 -14.70 18.64
C ARG A 418 -15.36 -15.26 19.53
N PRO A 419 -16.36 -15.94 18.94
CA PRO A 419 -17.29 -16.77 19.68
C PRO A 419 -16.62 -17.63 20.73
N ALA A 420 -17.28 -17.75 21.88
CA ALA A 420 -16.83 -18.52 23.04
C ALA A 420 -15.54 -18.03 23.74
N ASP A 421 -14.92 -16.91 23.31
CA ASP A 421 -13.77 -16.38 24.05
C ASP A 421 -14.17 -15.99 25.49
N GLU A 422 -13.42 -16.52 26.45
CA GLU A 422 -13.40 -16.05 27.83
C GLU A 422 -12.08 -15.32 28.09
N VAL A 423 -12.05 -14.46 29.10
CA VAL A 423 -10.86 -13.67 29.41
C VAL A 423 -9.62 -14.54 29.68
N ALA A 424 -9.82 -15.69 30.33
CA ALA A 424 -8.77 -16.67 30.63
C ALA A 424 -8.50 -17.68 29.49
N ASN A 425 -9.47 -17.90 28.61
CA ASN A 425 -9.44 -18.99 27.64
C ASN A 425 -9.92 -18.50 26.27
N ARG A 426 -8.94 -18.27 25.39
CA ARG A 426 -9.13 -17.82 24.01
C ARG A 426 -8.62 -18.92 23.08
N GLN A 427 -9.48 -19.88 22.74
CA GLN A 427 -9.08 -21.05 21.96
C GLN A 427 -8.67 -20.64 20.54
N ARG A 428 -7.49 -21.10 20.11
CA ARG A 428 -6.94 -20.86 18.76
C ARG A 428 -6.38 -22.18 18.22
N SER A 429 -6.20 -22.27 16.90
CA SER A 429 -5.43 -23.36 16.30
C SER A 429 -3.99 -23.34 16.84
N ASN A 430 -3.33 -24.49 16.97
CA ASN A 430 -2.06 -24.60 17.70
C ASN A 430 -1.00 -23.56 17.29
N ASP A 431 -0.69 -23.45 15.99
CA ASP A 431 0.37 -22.57 15.50
C ASP A 431 -0.16 -21.19 15.10
N TYR A 432 -1.36 -20.84 15.59
CA TYR A 432 -2.09 -19.65 15.15
C TYR A 432 -1.31 -18.36 15.35
N THR A 433 -0.61 -18.20 16.48
CA THR A 433 0.26 -17.03 16.76
C THR A 433 1.75 -17.31 16.53
N VAL A 434 2.10 -18.54 16.16
CA VAL A 434 3.49 -18.95 15.90
C VAL A 434 3.91 -18.58 14.49
N ILE A 435 2.98 -18.70 13.54
CA ILE A 435 3.20 -18.40 12.12
C ILE A 435 3.03 -16.90 11.85
N ASP A 436 1.95 -16.33 12.35
CA ASP A 436 1.62 -14.92 12.27
C ASP A 436 0.88 -14.54 13.56
N ASP A 437 1.15 -13.39 14.16
CA ASP A 437 0.35 -12.90 15.28
C ASP A 437 -0.42 -11.67 14.79
N PRO A 438 -1.70 -11.82 14.40
CA PRO A 438 -2.46 -10.75 13.76
C PRO A 438 -2.66 -9.53 14.67
N LEU A 439 -2.68 -9.75 15.99
CA LEU A 439 -2.79 -8.65 16.93
C LEU A 439 -1.45 -7.93 17.10
N ALA A 440 -0.32 -8.65 17.09
CA ALA A 440 1.00 -8.04 17.03
C ALA A 440 1.23 -7.27 15.72
N ALA A 441 0.87 -7.86 14.58
CA ALA A 441 0.99 -7.26 13.26
C ALA A 441 0.16 -5.97 13.17
N PHE A 442 -1.05 -5.98 13.74
CA PHE A 442 -1.87 -4.79 13.86
C PHE A 442 -1.24 -3.72 14.77
N GLY A 443 -0.66 -4.15 15.90
CA GLY A 443 -0.03 -3.28 16.89
C GLY A 443 -1.03 -2.32 17.53
N PRO A 444 -1.99 -2.79 18.33
CA PRO A 444 -3.05 -1.96 18.88
C PRO A 444 -2.52 -0.81 19.76
N ASP A 445 -3.28 0.28 19.81
CA ASP A 445 -3.11 1.35 20.80
C ASP A 445 -4.11 1.21 21.94
N THR A 446 -5.38 1.02 21.58
CA THR A 446 -6.49 0.86 22.51
C THR A 446 -7.18 -0.47 22.31
N LEU A 447 -7.51 -1.16 23.40
CA LEU A 447 -8.36 -2.35 23.41
C LEU A 447 -9.73 -2.05 24.03
N LEU A 448 -10.77 -2.29 23.25
CA LEU A 448 -12.15 -2.38 23.72
C LEU A 448 -12.43 -3.84 24.10
N CYS A 449 -12.65 -4.11 25.38
CA CYS A 449 -12.69 -5.45 25.94
C CYS A 449 -14.12 -5.90 26.30
N PHE A 450 -14.63 -6.90 25.58
CA PHE A 450 -16.01 -7.41 25.66
C PHE A 450 -16.04 -8.84 26.24
N PHE A 451 -15.80 -8.95 27.55
CA PHE A 451 -15.80 -10.22 28.30
C PHE A 451 -16.91 -10.23 29.37
N GLY A 452 -17.12 -11.39 29.99
CA GLY A 452 -18.06 -11.57 31.10
C GLY A 452 -19.33 -12.34 30.74
N TYR A 453 -19.70 -12.42 29.45
CA TYR A 453 -20.91 -13.14 29.05
C TYR A 453 -20.73 -14.67 29.19
N ASN A 454 -19.67 -15.23 28.60
CA ASN A 454 -19.39 -16.67 28.66
C ASN A 454 -19.04 -17.08 30.10
N GLU A 455 -18.28 -16.24 30.81
CA GLU A 455 -17.89 -16.47 32.19
C GLU A 455 -19.10 -16.48 33.14
N SER A 456 -20.19 -15.77 32.78
CA SER A 456 -21.42 -15.72 33.60
C SER A 456 -22.09 -17.09 33.80
N PHE A 457 -21.80 -18.07 32.94
CA PHE A 457 -22.31 -19.43 33.09
C PHE A 457 -21.79 -20.14 34.36
N ALA A 458 -20.68 -19.69 34.94
CA ALA A 458 -20.20 -20.17 36.24
C ALA A 458 -21.01 -19.60 37.42
N GLY A 459 -21.95 -18.68 37.17
CA GLY A 459 -22.80 -18.07 38.19
C GLY A 459 -22.00 -17.26 39.23
N PRO A 460 -22.58 -17.03 40.42
CA PRO A 460 -21.94 -16.24 41.48
C PRO A 460 -20.58 -16.79 41.95
N ALA A 461 -20.40 -18.12 41.88
CA ALA A 461 -19.17 -18.77 42.32
C ALA A 461 -17.95 -18.44 41.44
N GLY A 462 -18.16 -18.08 40.17
CA GLY A 462 -17.09 -17.76 39.23
C GLY A 462 -16.58 -16.31 39.28
N VAL A 463 -17.27 -15.41 39.99
CA VAL A 463 -17.02 -13.95 39.94
C VAL A 463 -15.60 -13.59 40.38
N GLU A 464 -15.08 -14.19 41.45
CA GLU A 464 -13.74 -13.87 41.94
C GLU A 464 -12.65 -14.42 41.01
N ALA A 465 -12.86 -15.61 40.44
CA ALA A 465 -11.96 -16.16 39.43
C ALA A 465 -11.93 -15.29 38.16
N PHE A 466 -13.10 -14.82 37.72
CA PHE A 466 -13.21 -13.88 36.60
C PHE A 466 -12.41 -12.60 36.83
N LYS A 467 -12.56 -11.96 38.01
CA LYS A 467 -11.78 -10.76 38.35
C LYS A 467 -10.28 -11.00 38.30
N ALA A 468 -9.81 -12.09 38.91
CA ALA A 468 -8.40 -12.45 38.90
C ALA A 468 -7.88 -12.69 37.48
N ASN A 469 -8.64 -13.41 36.66
CA ASN A 469 -8.28 -13.70 35.28
C ASN A 469 -8.29 -12.45 34.39
N TYR A 470 -9.21 -11.51 34.62
CA TYR A 470 -9.27 -10.25 33.89
C TYR A 470 -8.06 -9.36 34.22
N GLU A 471 -7.72 -9.22 35.50
CA GLU A 471 -6.51 -8.46 35.86
C GLU A 471 -5.24 -9.07 35.24
N LYS A 472 -5.13 -10.40 35.29
CA LYS A 472 -4.05 -11.12 34.62
C LYS A 472 -4.03 -10.86 33.11
N PHE A 473 -5.19 -10.90 32.45
CA PHE A 473 -5.31 -10.59 31.03
C PHE A 473 -4.80 -9.18 30.70
N LEU A 474 -5.16 -8.16 31.49
CA LEU A 474 -4.71 -6.79 31.26
C LEU A 474 -3.18 -6.67 31.34
N ASP A 475 -2.59 -7.33 32.34
CA ASP A 475 -1.15 -7.35 32.55
C ASP A 475 -0.42 -8.11 31.41
N GLU A 476 -0.96 -9.26 30.99
CA GLU A 476 -0.42 -10.07 29.88
C GLU A 476 -0.52 -9.36 28.52
N MET A 477 -1.64 -8.70 28.24
CA MET A 477 -1.82 -7.94 26.99
C MET A 477 -0.80 -6.80 26.89
N ASN A 478 -0.59 -6.06 27.99
CA ASN A 478 0.44 -5.02 28.05
C ASN A 478 1.86 -5.56 27.85
N ALA A 479 2.16 -6.70 28.45
CA ALA A 479 3.49 -7.30 28.36
C ALA A 479 3.80 -7.80 26.93
N THR A 480 2.78 -8.37 26.27
CA THR A 480 2.90 -9.06 24.98
C THR A 480 2.80 -8.10 23.79
N TYR A 481 1.89 -7.13 23.86
CA TYR A 481 1.58 -6.20 22.75
C TYR A 481 1.84 -4.74 23.12
N PRO A 482 3.02 -4.38 23.66
CA PRO A 482 3.27 -3.00 24.04
C PRO A 482 3.35 -2.09 22.80
N ARG A 483 3.07 -0.82 23.00
CA ARG A 483 3.00 0.19 21.94
C ARG A 483 4.38 0.75 21.63
N GLY A 484 4.80 0.66 20.36
CA GLY A 484 6.07 1.21 19.88
C GLY A 484 7.31 0.45 20.40
N ARG A 485 8.52 0.81 19.92
CA ARG A 485 9.78 0.20 20.37
C ARG A 485 10.14 0.60 21.81
N ASP A 486 9.60 1.72 22.26
CA ASP A 486 9.68 2.23 23.62
C ASP A 486 8.74 1.51 24.60
N ARG A 487 7.99 0.51 24.11
CA ARG A 487 7.16 -0.41 24.89
C ARG A 487 6.15 0.30 25.82
N LYS A 488 5.52 1.38 25.34
CA LYS A 488 4.47 2.09 26.09
C LYS A 488 3.26 1.18 26.37
N PRO A 489 2.54 1.37 27.48
CA PRO A 489 1.37 0.55 27.79
C PRO A 489 0.22 0.81 26.83
N LEU A 490 -0.61 -0.22 26.63
CA LEU A 490 -1.89 -0.15 25.93
C LEU A 490 -2.91 0.63 26.76
N ARG A 491 -3.88 1.22 26.08
CA ARG A 491 -5.07 1.78 26.73
C ARG A 491 -6.19 0.76 26.69
N PHE A 492 -6.81 0.48 27.84
CA PHE A 492 -7.94 -0.46 27.93
C PHE A 492 -9.23 0.28 28.25
N VAL A 493 -10.32 -0.10 27.58
CA VAL A 493 -11.69 0.28 27.91
C VAL A 493 -12.44 -1.01 28.16
N LEU A 494 -13.06 -1.15 29.34
CA LEU A 494 -13.77 -2.36 29.71
C LEU A 494 -15.26 -2.16 29.45
N ILE A 495 -15.90 -3.12 28.79
CA ILE A 495 -17.32 -3.07 28.43
C ILE A 495 -18.05 -4.18 29.16
N SER A 496 -19.20 -3.88 29.76
CA SER A 496 -20.05 -4.88 30.40
C SER A 496 -20.58 -5.91 29.38
N PRO A 497 -20.97 -7.12 29.81
CA PRO A 497 -21.73 -8.01 28.94
C PRO A 497 -23.09 -7.40 28.57
N ILE A 498 -23.70 -7.90 27.49
CA ILE A 498 -25.11 -7.61 27.16
C ILE A 498 -26.07 -8.47 28.01
N PRO A 499 -27.32 -8.03 28.24
CA PRO A 499 -28.33 -8.84 28.90
C PRO A 499 -28.88 -9.93 27.98
N PHE A 500 -29.43 -10.99 28.58
CA PHE A 500 -30.22 -12.00 27.90
C PHE A 500 -31.63 -11.48 27.61
N GLU A 501 -32.06 -11.55 26.36
CA GLU A 501 -33.41 -11.17 25.94
C GLU A 501 -34.38 -12.35 26.05
N LYS A 502 -35.55 -12.10 26.65
CA LYS A 502 -36.56 -13.12 26.85
C LYS A 502 -37.36 -13.40 25.57
N ASP A 503 -37.49 -14.68 25.22
CA ASP A 503 -38.41 -15.13 24.18
C ASP A 503 -39.88 -15.02 24.64
N GLY A 504 -40.80 -14.86 23.70
CA GLY A 504 -42.20 -14.60 24.03
C GLY A 504 -43.09 -14.33 22.82
N PRO A 505 -44.36 -13.97 23.07
CA PRO A 505 -45.40 -13.86 22.03
C PRO A 505 -45.11 -12.88 20.89
N GLY A 506 -44.18 -11.93 21.07
CA GLY A 506 -43.75 -10.99 20.04
C GLY A 506 -42.74 -11.56 19.03
N ASN A 507 -42.29 -12.81 19.20
CA ASN A 507 -41.31 -13.43 18.31
C ASN A 507 -41.97 -13.88 17.00
N THR A 508 -41.58 -13.24 15.90
CA THR A 508 -42.08 -13.54 14.54
C THR A 508 -41.44 -14.79 13.92
N GLN A 509 -40.40 -15.34 14.56
CA GLN A 509 -39.66 -16.56 14.19
C GLN A 509 -39.57 -17.50 15.41
N PRO A 510 -40.69 -18.08 15.88
CA PRO A 510 -40.72 -18.82 17.14
C PRO A 510 -39.73 -19.99 17.13
N ILE A 511 -38.85 -20.01 18.13
CA ILE A 511 -37.84 -21.05 18.28
C ILE A 511 -38.53 -22.33 18.79
N LYS A 512 -38.28 -23.45 18.11
CA LYS A 512 -38.91 -24.74 18.45
C LYS A 512 -38.47 -25.32 19.80
N PHE A 513 -37.42 -24.79 20.40
CA PHE A 513 -36.84 -25.22 21.67
C PHE A 513 -37.08 -24.17 22.75
N GLN A 514 -37.33 -24.62 23.98
CA GLN A 514 -37.47 -23.72 25.13
C GLN A 514 -36.13 -23.07 25.46
N LEU A 515 -36.04 -21.76 25.24
CA LEU A 515 -34.95 -20.95 25.76
C LEU A 515 -35.14 -20.66 27.26
N PRO A 516 -34.06 -20.33 28.00
CA PRO A 516 -34.18 -19.75 29.33
C PRO A 516 -35.06 -18.49 29.33
N ASP A 517 -35.69 -18.19 30.46
CA ASP A 517 -36.57 -17.01 30.59
C ASP A 517 -35.81 -15.71 30.87
N GLY A 518 -34.48 -15.78 30.95
CA GLY A 518 -33.57 -14.65 31.16
C GLY A 518 -33.44 -14.22 32.62
N THR A 519 -34.15 -14.82 33.58
CA THR A 519 -34.13 -14.37 34.98
C THR A 519 -32.80 -14.69 35.65
N THR A 520 -32.38 -15.97 35.59
CA THR A 520 -31.12 -16.41 36.20
C THR A 520 -29.93 -15.90 35.40
N GLU A 521 -30.05 -15.90 34.08
CA GLU A 521 -29.02 -15.44 33.15
C GLU A 521 -28.71 -13.96 33.40
N ASN A 522 -29.73 -13.09 33.45
CA ASN A 522 -29.51 -11.67 33.72
C ASN A 522 -29.04 -11.38 35.14
N ALA A 523 -29.46 -12.17 36.14
CA ALA A 523 -28.92 -12.06 37.49
C ALA A 523 -27.41 -12.34 37.50
N ASN A 524 -26.97 -13.39 36.80
CA ASN A 524 -25.54 -13.71 36.67
C ASN A 524 -24.80 -12.66 35.84
N LEU A 525 -25.29 -12.30 34.65
CA LEU A 525 -24.67 -11.29 33.79
C LEU A 525 -24.47 -9.95 34.50
N GLY A 526 -25.42 -9.55 35.35
CA GLY A 526 -25.31 -8.37 36.22
C GLY A 526 -24.11 -8.46 37.18
N LEU A 527 -23.87 -9.62 37.81
CA LEU A 527 -22.71 -9.82 38.69
C LEU A 527 -21.38 -9.64 37.95
N TYR A 528 -21.30 -10.08 36.69
CA TYR A 528 -20.09 -9.96 35.86
C TYR A 528 -19.92 -8.56 35.27
N ALA A 529 -21.02 -7.84 35.02
CA ALA A 529 -20.99 -6.40 34.73
C ALA A 529 -20.44 -5.61 35.93
N ASP A 530 -20.93 -5.87 37.13
CA ASP A 530 -20.44 -5.24 38.38
C ASP A 530 -18.98 -5.57 38.66
N ALA A 531 -18.57 -6.82 38.40
CA ALA A 531 -17.19 -7.25 38.51
C ALA A 531 -16.28 -6.50 37.54
N THR A 532 -16.68 -6.37 36.26
CA THR A 532 -15.98 -5.58 35.24
C THR A 532 -15.84 -4.11 35.67
N ALA A 533 -16.92 -3.52 36.19
CA ALA A 533 -16.90 -2.16 36.73
C ALA A 533 -15.93 -2.02 37.91
N ALA A 534 -15.88 -3.00 38.81
CA ALA A 534 -14.96 -2.99 39.95
C ALA A 534 -13.49 -3.07 39.52
N ILE A 535 -13.17 -3.90 38.51
CA ILE A 535 -11.82 -3.99 37.94
C ILE A 535 -11.41 -2.67 37.32
N ALA A 536 -12.29 -2.07 36.50
CA ALA A 536 -12.04 -0.79 35.88
C ALA A 536 -11.78 0.32 36.92
N ARG A 537 -12.61 0.41 37.97
CA ARG A 537 -12.38 1.35 39.08
C ARG A 537 -11.05 1.12 39.77
N LYS A 538 -10.69 -0.14 40.06
CA LYS A 538 -9.43 -0.49 40.71
C LYS A 538 -8.21 -0.09 39.87
N ARG A 539 -8.28 -0.28 38.55
CA ARG A 539 -7.19 0.00 37.60
C ARG A 539 -7.22 1.43 37.04
N GLY A 540 -8.22 2.24 37.39
CA GLY A 540 -8.39 3.60 36.85
C GLY A 540 -8.68 3.64 35.35
N LEU A 541 -9.43 2.65 34.85
CA LEU A 541 -9.78 2.50 33.44
C LEU A 541 -11.21 2.97 33.14
N ALA A 542 -11.45 3.39 31.91
CA ALA A 542 -12.80 3.65 31.41
C ALA A 542 -13.63 2.36 31.43
N PHE A 543 -14.86 2.47 31.92
CA PHE A 543 -15.86 1.41 31.93
C PHE A 543 -17.12 1.90 31.23
N ILE A 544 -17.61 1.10 30.29
CA ILE A 544 -18.88 1.34 29.60
C ILE A 544 -19.88 0.28 30.06
N ASP A 545 -20.94 0.71 30.75
CA ASP A 545 -22.09 -0.12 31.07
C ASP A 545 -23.10 -0.08 29.92
N ILE A 546 -23.21 -1.19 29.20
CA ILE A 546 -24.29 -1.43 28.24
C ILE A 546 -25.34 -2.41 28.81
N PHE A 547 -25.05 -3.12 29.90
CA PHE A 547 -25.96 -4.09 30.50
C PHE A 547 -27.23 -3.40 31.00
N GLY A 548 -27.07 -2.40 31.86
CA GLY A 548 -28.18 -1.68 32.48
C GLY A 548 -29.11 -1.00 31.46
N PRO A 549 -28.57 -0.20 30.52
CA PRO A 549 -29.37 0.45 29.47
C PRO A 549 -30.10 -0.54 28.56
N LEU A 550 -29.39 -1.55 28.03
CA LEU A 550 -30.00 -2.51 27.10
C LEU A 550 -31.03 -3.41 27.78
N LYS A 551 -30.86 -3.70 29.08
CA LYS A 551 -31.82 -4.53 29.82
C LYS A 551 -33.20 -3.86 29.83
N LYS A 552 -33.24 -2.52 30.00
CA LYS A 552 -34.49 -1.76 29.94
C LYS A 552 -35.14 -1.82 28.55
N ILE A 553 -34.33 -1.81 27.49
CA ILE A 553 -34.80 -1.91 26.10
C ILE A 553 -35.38 -3.31 25.86
N PHE A 554 -34.66 -4.36 26.25
CA PHE A 554 -35.07 -5.75 26.04
C PHE A 554 -36.30 -6.15 26.88
N GLU A 555 -36.53 -5.49 28.01
CA GLU A 555 -37.71 -5.71 28.85
C GLU A 555 -38.93 -4.90 28.42
N ALA A 556 -38.78 -3.94 27.50
CA ALA A 556 -39.88 -3.11 27.01
C ALA A 556 -40.84 -3.92 26.12
N GLU A 557 -40.31 -4.86 25.33
CA GLU A 557 -41.09 -5.73 24.47
C GLU A 557 -40.50 -7.14 24.43
N THR A 558 -41.34 -8.15 24.69
CA THR A 558 -40.91 -9.55 24.69
C THR A 558 -40.88 -10.13 23.28
N GLY A 559 -40.03 -11.14 23.05
CA GLY A 559 -40.07 -11.93 21.82
C GLY A 559 -38.88 -11.75 20.89
N LEU A 560 -37.67 -11.63 21.47
CA LEU A 560 -36.43 -11.64 20.68
C LEU A 560 -36.40 -10.54 19.59
N GLN A 561 -36.78 -9.32 19.96
CA GLN A 561 -36.77 -8.16 19.05
C GLN A 561 -35.33 -7.76 18.69
N TYR A 562 -34.38 -7.96 19.60
CA TYR A 562 -33.01 -7.47 19.47
C TYR A 562 -31.97 -8.59 19.32
N THR A 563 -32.34 -9.83 19.59
CA THR A 563 -31.47 -11.00 19.54
C THR A 563 -32.10 -12.11 18.72
N ILE A 564 -31.28 -13.06 18.24
CA ILE A 564 -31.77 -14.23 17.49
C ILE A 564 -32.06 -15.44 18.40
N ASN A 565 -31.56 -15.42 19.64
CA ASN A 565 -31.63 -16.55 20.57
C ASN A 565 -31.50 -16.13 22.04
N GLY A 566 -31.85 -14.88 22.37
CA GLY A 566 -31.68 -14.30 23.69
C GLY A 566 -30.27 -13.78 23.98
N ALA A 567 -29.23 -14.29 23.29
CA ALA A 567 -27.84 -13.94 23.58
C ALA A 567 -27.13 -13.19 22.44
N HIS A 568 -27.43 -13.51 21.19
CA HIS A 568 -26.71 -12.97 20.03
C HIS A 568 -27.58 -11.94 19.32
N HIS A 569 -27.10 -10.70 19.21
CA HIS A 569 -27.90 -9.62 18.65
C HIS A 569 -28.19 -9.81 17.14
N ASN A 570 -29.37 -9.37 16.71
CA ASN A 570 -29.75 -9.18 15.31
C ASN A 570 -29.40 -7.73 14.87
N ASP A 571 -29.86 -7.30 13.69
CA ASP A 571 -29.58 -5.94 13.17
C ASP A 571 -30.13 -4.84 14.09
N ALA A 572 -31.37 -4.99 14.58
CA ALA A 572 -31.97 -4.05 15.52
C ALA A 572 -31.19 -3.99 16.84
N GLY A 573 -30.74 -5.14 17.36
CA GLY A 573 -29.88 -5.19 18.54
C GLY A 573 -28.51 -4.58 18.33
N ASP A 574 -27.86 -4.83 17.18
CA ASP A 574 -26.56 -4.21 16.83
C ASP A 574 -26.67 -2.68 16.83
N ARG A 575 -27.77 -2.16 16.26
CA ARG A 575 -28.07 -0.73 16.27
C ARG A 575 -28.18 -0.16 17.69
N GLU A 576 -28.97 -0.77 18.57
CA GLU A 576 -29.13 -0.28 19.94
C GLU A 576 -27.84 -0.40 20.77
N ILE A 577 -27.06 -1.47 20.57
CA ILE A 577 -25.75 -1.64 21.18
C ILE A 577 -24.77 -0.56 20.71
N ALA A 578 -24.73 -0.28 19.40
CA ALA A 578 -23.89 0.75 18.81
C ALA A 578 -24.21 2.14 19.39
N LEU A 579 -25.49 2.47 19.53
CA LEU A 579 -25.94 3.72 20.15
C LEU A 579 -25.48 3.83 21.60
N ALA A 580 -25.66 2.78 22.41
CA ALA A 580 -25.23 2.75 23.80
C ALA A 580 -23.70 2.91 23.94
N LEU A 581 -22.92 2.19 23.13
CA LEU A 581 -21.46 2.26 23.14
C LEU A 581 -20.94 3.64 22.74
N VAL A 582 -21.40 4.17 21.61
CA VAL A 582 -20.90 5.45 21.08
C VAL A 582 -21.40 6.62 21.92
N SER A 583 -22.60 6.54 22.49
CA SER A 583 -23.09 7.50 23.48
C SER A 583 -22.15 7.55 24.69
N ALA A 584 -21.78 6.41 25.26
CA ALA A 584 -20.86 6.35 26.39
C ALA A 584 -19.44 6.84 26.03
N LEU A 585 -18.94 6.50 24.84
CA LEU A 585 -17.63 6.95 24.37
C LEU A 585 -17.57 8.47 24.17
N THR A 586 -18.63 9.09 23.66
CA THR A 586 -18.63 10.50 23.26
C THR A 586 -19.29 11.45 24.25
N GLY A 587 -20.13 10.92 25.15
CA GLY A 587 -21.02 11.71 26.00
C GLY A 587 -22.24 12.28 25.27
N LYS A 588 -22.47 11.94 23.99
CA LYS A 588 -23.64 12.41 23.22
C LYS A 588 -24.90 11.61 23.55
N SER A 589 -26.07 12.20 23.35
CA SER A 589 -27.36 11.51 23.50
C SER A 589 -27.54 10.41 22.46
N THR A 590 -28.22 9.32 22.84
CA THR A 590 -28.62 8.26 21.90
C THR A 590 -29.54 8.78 20.79
N ASP A 591 -30.37 9.78 21.08
CA ASP A 591 -31.27 10.37 20.08
C ASP A 591 -30.48 11.09 18.97
N ASP A 592 -29.44 11.84 19.35
CA ASP A 592 -28.56 12.53 18.41
C ASP A 592 -27.82 11.54 17.51
N LEU A 593 -27.38 10.41 18.06
CA LEU A 593 -26.69 9.36 17.33
C LEU A 593 -27.66 8.56 16.44
N ALA A 594 -28.88 8.30 16.90
CA ALA A 594 -29.91 7.59 16.15
C ALA A 594 -30.32 8.33 14.87
N SER A 595 -30.24 9.67 14.89
CA SER A 595 -30.46 10.50 13.70
C SER A 595 -29.37 10.29 12.63
N GLN A 596 -28.16 9.91 13.02
CA GLN A 596 -27.03 9.70 12.11
C GLN A 596 -27.00 8.30 11.48
N LEU A 597 -27.76 7.36 12.07
CA LEU A 597 -28.05 6.05 11.49
C LEU A 597 -29.29 6.04 10.58
N GLN A 598 -29.86 7.20 10.26
CA GLN A 598 -30.96 7.26 9.30
C GLN A 598 -30.46 6.97 7.87
N PRO A 599 -31.11 6.06 7.12
CA PRO A 599 -30.65 5.67 5.78
C PRO A 599 -30.44 6.86 4.86
N ASN A 600 -29.22 6.97 4.32
CA ASN A 600 -28.86 7.91 3.28
C ASN A 600 -27.65 7.36 2.50
N ASP A 601 -27.37 7.90 1.32
CA ASP A 601 -26.32 7.37 0.44
C ASP A 601 -24.93 7.33 1.10
N ARG A 602 -24.60 8.37 1.88
CA ARG A 602 -23.31 8.45 2.60
C ARG A 602 -23.21 7.38 3.68
N LEU A 603 -24.26 7.20 4.47
CA LEU A 603 -24.31 6.17 5.52
C LEU A 603 -24.25 4.76 4.91
N ASN A 604 -24.99 4.51 3.84
CA ASN A 604 -24.99 3.21 3.15
C ASN A 604 -23.61 2.88 2.58
N HIS A 605 -22.93 3.88 2.00
CA HIS A 605 -21.56 3.71 1.53
C HIS A 605 -20.61 3.38 2.68
N LEU A 606 -20.67 4.13 3.79
CA LEU A 606 -19.81 3.90 4.95
C LEU A 606 -20.06 2.53 5.59
N LEU A 607 -21.32 2.13 5.80
CA LEU A 607 -21.70 0.80 6.29
C LEU A 607 -21.16 -0.31 5.39
N THR A 608 -21.30 -0.15 4.07
CA THR A 608 -20.79 -1.12 3.09
C THR A 608 -19.27 -1.25 3.21
N ALA A 609 -18.55 -0.13 3.27
CA ALA A 609 -17.09 -0.12 3.41
C ALA A 609 -16.63 -0.75 4.74
N VAL A 610 -17.31 -0.44 5.85
CA VAL A 610 -17.04 -1.02 7.17
C VAL A 610 -17.22 -2.54 7.14
N ASN A 611 -18.34 -3.01 6.60
CA ASN A 611 -18.66 -4.44 6.54
C ASN A 611 -17.73 -5.20 5.57
N ASP A 612 -17.41 -4.63 4.41
CA ASP A 612 -16.48 -5.22 3.44
C ASP A 612 -15.07 -5.33 4.03
N LYS A 613 -14.57 -4.24 4.64
CA LYS A 613 -13.30 -4.24 5.39
C LYS A 613 -13.27 -5.28 6.51
N ALA A 614 -14.37 -5.39 7.28
CA ALA A 614 -14.47 -6.38 8.34
C ALA A 614 -14.46 -7.81 7.80
N TRP A 615 -15.14 -8.06 6.67
CA TRP A 615 -15.14 -9.34 5.99
C TRP A 615 -13.74 -9.74 5.52
N VAL A 616 -13.03 -8.84 4.81
CA VAL A 616 -11.66 -9.09 4.34
C VAL A 616 -10.73 -9.40 5.51
N HIS A 617 -10.78 -8.58 6.57
CA HIS A 617 -9.97 -8.79 7.76
C HIS A 617 -10.24 -10.18 8.38
N LEU A 618 -11.52 -10.57 8.54
CA LEU A 618 -11.88 -11.89 9.06
C LEU A 618 -11.38 -13.03 8.17
N GLN A 619 -11.44 -12.90 6.84
CA GLN A 619 -10.93 -13.94 5.95
C GLN A 619 -9.42 -14.13 6.06
N ASP A 620 -8.69 -13.05 6.31
CA ASP A 620 -7.23 -13.04 6.44
C ASP A 620 -6.78 -13.75 7.74
N TYR A 621 -7.16 -13.22 8.91
CA TYR A 621 -6.67 -13.75 10.17
C TYR A 621 -7.48 -14.93 10.73
N ARG A 622 -8.66 -15.23 10.17
CA ARG A 622 -9.58 -16.26 10.67
C ARG A 622 -10.06 -17.18 9.55
N MET A 623 -9.09 -17.62 8.74
CA MET A 623 -9.32 -18.56 7.63
C MET A 623 -10.18 -19.75 8.04
N LEU A 624 -11.20 -20.04 7.23
CA LEU A 624 -12.22 -21.08 7.44
C LEU A 624 -11.63 -22.47 7.74
N ASN A 625 -10.43 -22.78 7.24
CA ASN A 625 -9.72 -24.03 7.52
C ASN A 625 -8.40 -23.80 8.26
N GLY A 626 -8.49 -23.18 9.44
CA GLY A 626 -7.32 -22.86 10.26
C GLY A 626 -6.46 -24.07 10.68
N TRP A 627 -7.00 -25.30 10.67
CA TRP A 627 -6.19 -26.51 10.92
C TRP A 627 -5.28 -26.90 9.75
N TYR A 628 -5.67 -26.54 8.52
CA TYR A 628 -4.84 -26.78 7.33
C TYR A 628 -3.71 -25.74 7.22
N VAL A 629 -3.97 -24.51 7.66
CA VAL A 629 -3.00 -23.39 7.60
C VAL A 629 -2.11 -23.32 8.85
N TYR A 630 -2.72 -23.37 10.04
CA TYR A 630 -2.07 -23.18 11.35
C TYR A 630 -2.01 -24.46 12.19
N GLY A 631 -2.29 -25.61 11.59
CA GLY A 631 -2.38 -26.89 12.31
C GLY A 631 -1.60 -28.01 11.63
N GLY A 632 -1.72 -29.22 12.19
CA GLY A 632 -0.86 -30.35 11.83
C GLY A 632 -1.03 -30.94 10.43
N ARG A 633 -1.91 -30.39 9.57
CA ARG A 633 -2.02 -30.84 8.16
C ARG A 633 -1.02 -30.13 7.23
N ARG A 634 -0.53 -28.93 7.60
CA ARG A 634 0.48 -28.19 6.85
C ARG A 634 1.76 -29.00 6.61
N THR A 635 2.13 -29.88 7.54
CA THR A 635 3.37 -30.67 7.45
C THR A 635 3.40 -31.64 6.24
N TRP A 636 2.28 -31.84 5.57
CA TRP A 636 2.14 -32.80 4.46
C TRP A 636 1.97 -32.13 3.09
N ASP A 637 1.82 -30.81 3.03
CA ASP A 637 1.48 -30.09 1.81
C ASP A 637 2.15 -28.70 1.82
N LEU A 638 3.34 -28.63 1.20
CA LEU A 638 4.18 -27.42 1.14
C LEU A 638 4.05 -26.66 -0.19
N GLU A 639 3.35 -27.22 -1.18
CA GLU A 639 3.29 -26.69 -2.55
C GLU A 639 1.98 -25.93 -2.85
N THR A 640 0.94 -26.11 -2.03
CA THR A 640 -0.43 -25.69 -2.38
C THR A 640 -0.85 -24.33 -1.79
N PHE A 641 0.08 -23.53 -1.27
CA PHE A 641 -0.19 -22.14 -0.90
C PHE A 641 0.79 -21.17 -1.58
N PRO A 642 0.30 -20.07 -2.17
CA PRO A 642 1.10 -19.04 -2.81
C PRO A 642 1.98 -18.26 -1.84
#